data_AF-A0A495KZX7-F1
#
_entry.id   AF-A0A495KZX7-F1
#
_cell.length_a   1.000
_cell.length_b   1.000
_cell.length_c   1.000
_cell.angle_alpha   90.00
_cell.angle_beta   90.00
_cell.angle_gamma   90.00
#
_symmetry.space_group_name_H-M   'P 1'
#
loop_
_entity.id
_entity.type
_entity.pdbx_description
1 polymer ?
#
loop_
_entity_poly.entity_id
_entity_poly.type
_entity_poly.pdbx_seq_one_letter_code
_entity_poly.pdbx_strand_id
1 'polypeptide(L)'
;MADFPPILTRHPARDWEDALITGNGRVGALAHATADRTALTLGHERLFLPVSPSLPAPETARILPELRSLLRRGRSREAAERITAFAAAEDPGYAETRWIDPLVGAAVLRFAPTVPEAGTVPRRCAPDTGVVTERLPDGTVHRVFASRAPDAADAVVAEFTRPGSGGLDGLLRLTLLDEEPPVPVSVDSEIRTDRFALRVGFPERPPGTLPGYAVTCEVSARGGRVEAVPDGLRVRGVERLVVVARVLVGVPGEAEPPPVEWTESPIADFDEHLARHRRVHGELMSRFRVHLGAHGPEGFAYGGRTRTRSDGVPEPVAAEEPAAAAGSGGAGGAEAGEPGLTRVPEGALGPEESSAPDRAPGPEASSAPDRAPEPEVSGAPGGAPEPGATGEELLAAGATPELVARLVDAGRYAIVSSCGDLPPTLQGVWSGTYDPPWRSGYTFDGNLPSAVAALHATGTPELMLGLFDLLDGMVPDLAENARRLYGCRGLLLPPHASTGGRHNHFGPEWCLTCWTSGAAWMARLYWDHYSHTRDRAFLRERALPFLTAAAEFHEDFLTDDGFVPSYSPENTPADGDGQAAVNATLDVAAVRDLTRNLVRAHRELALPGTRRWLRLAARVPGYRISDAGELAEWAGPAGPVQQRDQHAHRHASHLFALWYEPDPAFADPRLRAAAVRTVRSRLSWWRGQESDEMAFGLVQLGLAAARLGLAEEAHETLALLATRYWRPTLVSTHNRGALFNVDISGGFPAVVAAMLVGSTEGRVDLLPALPRAWPTGRVEGLRARGGVIVDRLEWGSGTGTALLRSVEPRTVRIGFPAGAFRSVRTGPRAQVRVRFRLFSEPDRRSASKILV
;
A
#
# COMPACT_ATOMS: atom_id res chain seq x y z
N MET A 1 21.78 18.31 1.65
CA MET A 1 20.86 17.18 1.42
C MET A 1 19.78 17.70 0.50
N ALA A 2 19.31 16.93 -0.48
CA ALA A 2 18.29 17.43 -1.40
C ALA A 2 16.91 17.26 -0.74
N ASP A 3 16.26 18.39 -0.42
CA ASP A 3 15.02 18.48 0.34
C ASP A 3 13.85 17.84 -0.43
N PHE A 4 13.11 16.93 0.22
CA PHE A 4 11.81 16.48 -0.27
C PHE A 4 10.82 17.61 -0.01
N PRO A 5 9.99 18.04 -0.99
CA PRO A 5 9.06 19.11 -0.70
C PRO A 5 8.07 18.67 0.39
N PRO A 6 7.74 19.52 1.38
CA PRO A 6 6.88 19.14 2.49
C PRO A 6 5.44 18.94 2.03
N ILE A 7 4.74 17.98 2.63
CA ILE A 7 3.27 17.90 2.51
C ILE A 7 2.71 19.09 3.29
N LEU A 8 1.92 19.94 2.64
CA LEU A 8 1.30 21.13 3.24
C LEU A 8 -0.21 20.98 3.17
N THR A 9 -0.94 21.31 4.23
CA THR A 9 -2.40 21.32 4.22
C THR A 9 -2.94 22.43 5.13
N ARG A 10 -4.05 23.03 4.71
CA ARG A 10 -4.85 23.96 5.53
C ARG A 10 -6.23 23.39 5.83
N HIS A 11 -6.53 22.19 5.30
CA HIS A 11 -7.75 21.48 5.62
C HIS A 11 -7.83 21.27 7.13
N PRO A 12 -8.96 21.63 7.78
CA PRO A 12 -9.14 21.37 9.20
C PRO A 12 -9.15 19.86 9.46
N ALA A 13 -8.60 19.44 10.60
CA ALA A 13 -8.80 18.07 11.07
C ALA A 13 -10.20 17.95 11.67
N ARG A 14 -11.16 17.35 10.95
CA ARG A 14 -12.53 17.15 11.44
C ARG A 14 -12.63 15.91 12.32
N ASP A 15 -11.87 14.89 11.95
CA ASP A 15 -11.69 13.63 12.65
C ASP A 15 -10.23 13.17 12.53
N TRP A 16 -9.93 11.98 13.05
CA TRP A 16 -8.60 11.42 13.03
C TRP A 16 -8.15 10.98 11.61
N GLU A 17 -9.07 10.76 10.65
CA GLU A 17 -8.71 10.41 9.27
C GLU A 17 -8.10 11.61 8.52
N ASP A 18 -8.40 12.84 8.95
CA ASP A 18 -7.76 14.07 8.47
C ASP A 18 -6.37 14.33 9.07
N ALA A 19 -5.83 13.41 9.87
CA ALA A 19 -4.55 13.58 10.51
C ALA A 19 -3.37 13.57 9.51
N LEU A 20 -2.31 14.29 9.86
CA LEU A 20 -0.99 13.99 9.31
C LEU A 20 -0.38 12.80 10.07
N ILE A 21 0.32 11.94 9.34
CA ILE A 21 0.89 10.70 9.88
C ILE A 21 2.38 10.82 10.17
N THR A 22 2.83 10.20 11.25
CA THR A 22 4.24 9.87 11.49
C THR A 22 4.38 8.46 12.05
N GLY A 23 5.43 7.74 11.65
CA GLY A 23 5.62 6.35 12.04
C GLY A 23 7.04 5.86 11.75
N ASN A 24 7.46 4.84 12.49
CA ASN A 24 8.76 4.19 12.29
C ASN A 24 8.63 2.72 11.87
N GLY A 25 7.39 2.26 11.64
CA GLY A 25 7.05 0.87 11.38
C GLY A 25 6.50 0.12 12.59
N ARG A 26 6.99 0.40 13.80
CA ARG A 26 6.54 -0.25 15.04
C ARG A 26 5.50 0.58 15.79
N VAL A 27 5.80 1.86 15.96
CA VAL A 27 4.92 2.86 16.59
C VAL A 27 4.61 3.99 15.62
N GLY A 28 3.45 4.62 15.81
CA GLY A 28 3.01 5.74 15.01
C GLY A 28 2.20 6.74 15.81
N ALA A 29 2.04 7.93 15.23
CA ALA A 29 1.13 8.94 15.72
C ALA A 29 0.32 9.57 14.58
N LEU A 30 -0.96 9.80 14.84
CA LEU A 30 -1.86 10.64 14.05
C LEU A 30 -1.90 12.02 14.69
N ALA A 31 -1.48 13.06 13.97
CA ALA A 31 -1.52 14.45 14.42
C ALA A 31 -2.72 15.18 13.80
N HIS A 32 -3.67 15.56 14.65
CA HIS A 32 -4.98 16.12 14.27
C HIS A 32 -5.36 17.29 15.18
N ALA A 33 -4.52 18.33 15.20
CA ALA A 33 -4.83 19.53 15.99
C ALA A 33 -6.09 20.26 15.48
N THR A 34 -6.88 20.74 16.43
CA THR A 34 -7.97 21.70 16.22
C THR A 34 -7.52 23.08 16.70
N ALA A 35 -8.33 24.12 16.46
CA ALA A 35 -7.96 25.48 16.84
C ALA A 35 -7.74 25.64 18.37
N ASP A 36 -8.42 24.84 19.18
CA ASP A 36 -8.39 24.90 20.64
C ASP A 36 -7.40 23.93 21.31
N ARG A 37 -6.84 22.97 20.57
CA ARG A 37 -5.95 21.95 21.14
C ARG A 37 -5.12 21.22 20.09
N THR A 38 -3.97 20.72 20.53
CA THR A 38 -3.25 19.66 19.83
C THR A 38 -3.82 18.29 20.22
N ALA A 39 -3.74 17.33 19.31
CA ALA A 39 -4.10 15.95 19.60
C ALA A 39 -3.21 14.97 18.80
N LEU A 40 -2.62 14.02 19.52
CA LEU A 40 -1.76 12.97 18.97
C LEU A 40 -2.30 11.60 19.38
N THR A 41 -2.92 10.89 18.45
CA THR A 41 -3.32 9.50 18.70
C THR A 41 -2.12 8.58 18.47
N LEU A 42 -1.69 7.89 19.51
CA LEU A 42 -0.55 6.97 19.51
C LEU A 42 -1.02 5.56 19.13
N GLY A 43 -0.21 4.83 18.35
CA GLY A 43 -0.48 3.47 17.92
C GLY A 43 0.75 2.57 17.93
N HIS A 44 0.55 1.26 17.87
CA HIS A 44 1.60 0.25 17.80
C HIS A 44 1.17 -0.91 16.90
N GLU A 45 2.08 -1.43 16.06
CA GLU A 45 1.85 -2.49 15.05
C GLU A 45 1.33 -3.84 15.60
N ARG A 46 1.28 -4.00 16.93
CA ARG A 46 0.92 -5.24 17.62
C ARG A 46 -0.30 -5.09 18.53
N LEU A 47 -0.87 -3.88 18.61
CA LEU A 47 -2.01 -3.62 19.49
C LEU A 47 -3.32 -4.07 18.83
N PHE A 48 -3.46 -5.38 18.70
CA PHE A 48 -4.70 -6.02 18.28
C PHE A 48 -5.57 -6.27 19.52
N LEU A 49 -6.73 -5.62 19.58
CA LEU A 49 -7.68 -5.74 20.69
C LEU A 49 -8.32 -7.14 20.64
N PRO A 50 -8.14 -7.99 21.67
CA PRO A 50 -8.75 -9.31 21.67
C PRO A 50 -10.27 -9.19 21.85
N VAL A 51 -11.03 -9.48 20.79
CA VAL A 51 -12.51 -9.35 20.79
C VAL A 51 -13.22 -10.68 20.65
N SER A 52 -12.57 -11.69 20.05
CA SER A 52 -13.21 -12.97 19.77
C SER A 52 -12.30 -14.15 20.13
N PRO A 53 -12.84 -15.23 20.73
CA PRO A 53 -12.04 -16.41 21.03
C PRO A 53 -11.52 -17.07 19.75
N SER A 54 -10.30 -17.62 19.81
CA SER A 54 -9.73 -18.32 18.66
C SER A 54 -10.38 -19.70 18.51
N LEU A 55 -11.06 -19.92 17.37
CA LEU A 55 -11.58 -21.22 16.97
C LEU A 55 -10.74 -21.81 15.84
N PRO A 56 -10.51 -23.14 15.85
CA PRO A 56 -9.79 -23.80 14.77
C PRO A 56 -10.69 -23.94 13.54
N ALA A 57 -10.16 -23.81 12.32
CA ALA A 57 -10.94 -23.83 11.06
C ALA A 57 -11.80 -25.11 10.90
N PRO A 58 -13.09 -25.04 10.53
CA PRO A 58 -14.00 -26.20 10.55
C PRO A 58 -13.48 -27.40 9.72
N GLU A 59 -13.84 -28.63 10.08
CA GLU A 59 -13.39 -29.85 9.39
C GLU A 59 -14.16 -30.15 8.09
N THR A 60 -14.26 -29.15 7.22
CA THR A 60 -15.01 -29.25 5.96
C THR A 60 -14.40 -30.25 4.96
N ALA A 61 -13.19 -30.75 5.21
CA ALA A 61 -12.62 -31.89 4.48
C ALA A 61 -13.56 -33.10 4.44
N ARG A 62 -14.37 -33.31 5.51
CA ARG A 62 -15.35 -34.40 5.59
C ARG A 62 -16.49 -34.29 4.58
N ILE A 63 -16.78 -33.08 4.12
CA ILE A 63 -17.88 -32.78 3.18
C ILE A 63 -17.36 -32.34 1.81
N LEU A 64 -16.04 -32.30 1.59
CA LEU A 64 -15.44 -31.88 0.33
C LEU A 64 -15.97 -32.62 -0.91
N PRO A 65 -16.22 -33.95 -0.88
CA PRO A 65 -16.85 -34.64 -2.02
C PRO A 65 -18.24 -34.09 -2.38
N GLU A 66 -19.04 -33.74 -1.37
CA GLU A 66 -20.36 -33.12 -1.51
C GLU A 66 -20.22 -31.71 -2.14
N LEU A 67 -19.34 -30.87 -1.58
CA LEU A 67 -19.08 -29.52 -2.08
C LEU A 67 -18.64 -29.53 -3.55
N ARG A 68 -17.68 -30.40 -3.91
CA ARG A 68 -17.23 -30.58 -5.28
C ARG A 68 -18.36 -31.03 -6.21
N SER A 69 -19.25 -31.88 -5.72
CA SER A 69 -20.42 -32.32 -6.48
C SER A 69 -21.42 -31.19 -6.71
N LEU A 70 -21.66 -30.33 -5.72
CA LEU A 70 -22.55 -29.17 -5.86
C LEU A 70 -22.01 -28.17 -6.88
N LEU A 71 -20.72 -27.82 -6.78
CA LEU A 71 -20.08 -26.85 -7.67
C LEU A 71 -20.02 -27.33 -9.12
N ARG A 72 -19.77 -28.62 -9.36
CA ARG A 72 -19.85 -29.21 -10.70
C ARG A 72 -21.25 -29.12 -11.32
N ARG A 73 -22.30 -28.96 -10.52
CA ARG A 73 -23.68 -28.79 -10.98
C ARG A 73 -24.12 -27.32 -11.02
N GLY A 74 -23.22 -26.38 -10.75
CA GLY A 74 -23.49 -24.95 -10.72
C GLY A 74 -24.30 -24.49 -9.52
N ARG A 75 -24.30 -25.26 -8.42
CA ARG A 75 -25.00 -24.93 -7.16
C ARG A 75 -24.03 -24.24 -6.21
N SER A 76 -23.56 -23.06 -6.58
CA SER A 76 -22.49 -22.36 -5.86
C SER A 76 -22.95 -21.82 -4.52
N ARG A 77 -24.13 -21.20 -4.48
CA ARG A 77 -24.72 -20.70 -3.23
C ARG A 77 -24.93 -21.80 -2.21
N GLU A 78 -25.48 -22.93 -2.65
CA GLU A 78 -25.71 -24.08 -1.78
C GLU A 78 -24.41 -24.71 -1.27
N ALA A 79 -23.34 -24.72 -2.08
CA ALA A 79 -22.04 -25.17 -1.60
C ALA A 79 -21.51 -24.27 -0.47
N ALA A 80 -21.67 -22.95 -0.60
CA ALA A 80 -21.26 -21.99 0.43
C ALA A 80 -22.14 -22.08 1.70
N GLU A 81 -23.46 -22.19 1.54
CA GLU A 81 -24.40 -22.42 2.66
C GLU A 81 -24.15 -23.77 3.36
N ARG A 82 -23.72 -24.79 2.62
CA ARG A 82 -23.36 -26.09 3.18
C ARG A 82 -22.11 -26.02 4.06
N ILE A 83 -21.13 -25.19 3.69
CA ILE A 83 -19.93 -24.92 4.50
C ILE A 83 -20.32 -24.24 5.81
N THR A 84 -21.14 -23.18 5.75
CA THR A 84 -21.55 -22.44 6.95
C THR A 84 -22.41 -23.29 7.87
N ALA A 85 -23.37 -24.03 7.33
CA ALA A 85 -24.20 -24.95 8.11
C ALA A 85 -23.37 -26.06 8.77
N PHE A 86 -22.35 -26.59 8.09
CA PHE A 86 -21.46 -27.58 8.69
C PHE A 86 -20.65 -26.99 9.85
N ALA A 87 -20.08 -25.80 9.65
CA ALA A 87 -19.27 -25.15 10.68
C ALA A 87 -20.10 -24.81 11.92
N ALA A 88 -21.30 -24.26 11.75
CA ALA A 88 -22.22 -23.96 12.85
C ALA A 88 -22.69 -25.23 13.59
N ALA A 89 -22.80 -26.37 12.90
CA ALA A 89 -23.11 -27.65 13.53
C ALA A 89 -21.90 -28.27 14.27
N GLU A 90 -20.67 -27.96 13.85
CA GLU A 90 -19.44 -28.41 14.52
C GLU A 90 -19.16 -27.61 15.79
N ASP A 91 -19.34 -26.29 15.75
CA ASP A 91 -19.16 -25.40 16.89
C ASP A 91 -20.17 -24.22 16.81
N PRO A 92 -20.96 -23.96 17.89
CA PRO A 92 -21.90 -22.83 17.94
C PRO A 92 -21.26 -21.46 17.68
N GLY A 93 -19.95 -21.31 17.90
CA GLY A 93 -19.22 -20.08 17.60
C GLY A 93 -19.13 -19.74 16.11
N TYR A 94 -19.55 -20.64 15.22
CA TYR A 94 -19.72 -20.39 13.78
C TYR A 94 -21.18 -20.06 13.39
N ALA A 95 -22.09 -19.88 14.34
CA ALA A 95 -23.47 -19.46 14.05
C ALA A 95 -23.54 -18.07 13.39
N GLU A 96 -22.52 -17.23 13.63
CA GLU A 96 -22.34 -15.92 13.00
C GLU A 96 -20.94 -15.81 12.38
N THR A 97 -20.78 -14.86 11.46
CA THR A 97 -19.49 -14.57 10.82
C THR A 97 -18.47 -14.12 11.88
N ARG A 98 -17.37 -14.84 11.97
CA ARG A 98 -16.28 -14.50 12.90
C ARG A 98 -15.32 -13.51 12.26
N TRP A 99 -15.07 -12.42 12.95
CA TRP A 99 -14.06 -11.44 12.56
C TRP A 99 -12.75 -11.63 13.34
N ILE A 100 -11.65 -11.19 12.72
CA ILE A 100 -10.32 -11.10 13.33
C ILE A 100 -10.26 -9.98 14.36
N ASP A 101 -9.28 -10.04 15.26
CA ASP A 101 -9.02 -8.96 16.24
C ASP A 101 -8.62 -7.65 15.53
N PRO A 102 -9.17 -6.48 15.91
CA PRO A 102 -8.84 -5.21 15.29
C PRO A 102 -7.54 -4.57 15.78
N LEU A 103 -6.77 -3.96 14.88
CA LEU A 103 -5.66 -3.06 15.26
C LEU A 103 -6.22 -1.71 15.72
N VAL A 104 -5.99 -1.34 16.98
CA VAL A 104 -6.59 -0.13 17.59
C VAL A 104 -5.54 0.91 18.01
N GLY A 105 -5.99 2.14 18.21
CA GLY A 105 -5.16 3.18 18.84
C GLY A 105 -4.94 2.90 20.34
N ALA A 106 -3.81 3.36 20.86
CA ALA A 106 -3.41 3.12 22.26
C ALA A 106 -3.89 4.23 23.21
N ALA A 107 -3.61 5.48 22.87
CA ALA A 107 -3.95 6.63 23.71
C ALA A 107 -3.90 7.92 22.90
N VAL A 108 -4.47 9.00 23.43
CA VAL A 108 -4.41 10.34 22.85
C VAL A 108 -3.69 11.29 23.79
N LEU A 109 -2.56 11.84 23.32
CA LEU A 109 -1.83 12.92 23.99
C LEU A 109 -2.35 14.28 23.51
N ARG A 110 -2.80 15.12 24.43
CA ARG A 110 -3.44 16.41 24.12
C ARG A 110 -2.82 17.55 24.90
N PHE A 111 -2.45 18.63 24.22
CA PHE A 111 -2.15 19.92 24.85
C PHE A 111 -3.22 20.94 24.48
N ALA A 112 -3.92 21.48 25.48
CA ALA A 112 -4.90 22.55 25.33
C ALA A 112 -4.36 23.85 25.94
N PRO A 113 -4.20 24.94 25.17
CA PRO A 113 -3.87 26.25 25.71
C PRO A 113 -4.91 26.73 26.73
N THR A 114 -4.48 27.54 27.70
CA THR A 114 -5.38 28.11 28.72
C THR A 114 -6.40 29.06 28.09
N VAL A 115 -6.00 29.78 27.05
CA VAL A 115 -6.84 30.69 26.28
C VAL A 115 -6.70 30.30 24.81
N PRO A 116 -7.58 29.42 24.29
CA PRO A 116 -7.56 29.05 22.89
C PRO A 116 -8.03 30.24 22.03
N GLU A 117 -7.53 30.31 20.80
CA GLU A 117 -7.93 31.30 19.81
C GLU A 117 -8.58 30.62 18.61
N ALA A 118 -9.57 31.27 18.01
CA ALA A 118 -10.20 30.77 16.78
C ALA A 118 -9.31 31.05 15.58
N GLY A 119 -9.29 30.14 14.61
CA GLY A 119 -8.52 30.31 13.38
C GLY A 119 -8.22 28.99 12.68
N THR A 120 -7.45 29.09 11.60
CA THR A 120 -6.98 27.92 10.86
C THR A 120 -5.71 27.37 11.49
N VAL A 121 -5.54 26.05 11.43
CA VAL A 121 -4.34 25.36 11.87
C VAL A 121 -3.55 24.99 10.62
N PRO A 122 -2.52 25.74 10.21
CA PRO A 122 -1.63 25.30 9.14
C PRO A 122 -0.83 24.09 9.61
N ARG A 123 -0.75 23.06 8.75
CA ARG A 123 -0.12 21.78 9.07
C ARG A 123 0.82 21.36 7.97
N ARG A 124 1.92 20.70 8.35
CA ARG A 124 2.89 20.16 7.40
C ARG A 124 3.54 18.86 7.87
N CYS A 125 4.02 18.07 6.92
CA CYS A 125 4.86 16.90 7.17
C CYS A 125 6.05 16.88 6.22
N ALA A 126 7.26 16.70 6.75
CA ALA A 126 8.48 16.52 5.96
C ALA A 126 8.76 15.02 5.73
N PRO A 127 8.58 14.47 4.52
CA PRO A 127 8.70 13.02 4.29
C PRO A 127 10.07 12.42 4.64
N ASP A 128 11.16 13.19 4.49
CA ASP A 128 12.53 12.74 4.75
C ASP A 128 12.90 12.64 6.23
N THR A 129 12.05 13.18 7.11
CA THR A 129 12.22 13.07 8.57
C THR A 129 10.96 12.61 9.30
N GLY A 130 9.83 12.48 8.60
CA GLY A 130 8.52 12.21 9.20
C GLY A 130 8.09 13.23 10.25
N VAL A 131 8.66 14.43 10.25
CA VAL A 131 8.32 15.46 11.24
C VAL A 131 7.04 16.14 10.79
N VAL A 132 6.00 15.98 11.59
CA VAL A 132 4.76 16.74 11.48
C VAL A 132 4.92 18.03 12.28
N THR A 133 4.43 19.15 11.75
CA THR A 133 4.34 20.43 12.45
C THR A 133 2.94 21.00 12.30
N GLU A 134 2.32 21.36 13.41
CA GLU A 134 1.01 22.03 13.46
C GLU A 134 1.14 23.31 14.29
N ARG A 135 0.45 24.38 13.88
CA ARG A 135 0.45 25.67 14.58
C ARG A 135 -0.98 26.07 14.92
N LEU A 136 -1.28 26.18 16.20
CA LEU A 136 -2.56 26.68 16.68
C LEU A 136 -2.64 28.21 16.50
N PRO A 137 -3.86 28.77 16.42
CA PRO A 137 -4.06 30.21 16.28
C PRO A 137 -3.47 31.04 17.44
N ASP A 138 -3.43 30.50 18.66
CA ASP A 138 -2.86 31.15 19.85
C ASP A 138 -1.32 31.32 19.79
N GLY A 139 -0.69 30.81 18.73
CA GLY A 139 0.75 30.81 18.49
C GLY A 139 1.46 29.57 18.99
N THR A 140 0.77 28.61 19.63
CA THR A 140 1.35 27.33 20.04
C THR A 140 1.77 26.54 18.80
N VAL A 141 3.01 26.05 18.80
CA VAL A 141 3.57 25.20 17.75
C VAL A 141 3.92 23.86 18.35
N HIS A 142 3.44 22.79 17.72
CA HIS A 142 3.80 21.43 18.07
C HIS A 142 4.50 20.73 16.90
N ARG A 143 5.58 20.02 17.21
CA ARG A 143 6.34 19.17 16.27
C ARG A 143 6.38 17.75 16.79
N VAL A 144 6.17 16.73 15.94
CA VAL A 144 6.25 15.32 16.34
C VAL A 144 6.87 14.45 15.26
N PHE A 145 7.60 13.41 15.67
CA PHE A 145 7.95 12.28 14.81
C PHE A 145 8.05 10.97 15.61
N ALA A 146 7.82 9.83 14.94
CA ALA A 146 8.16 8.52 15.47
C ALA A 146 9.64 8.20 15.16
N SER A 147 10.44 7.96 16.20
CA SER A 147 11.88 7.77 16.08
C SER A 147 12.23 6.40 15.51
N ARG A 148 13.06 6.34 14.46
CA ARG A 148 13.64 5.08 13.93
C ARG A 148 15.08 4.89 14.41
N ALA A 149 15.50 5.63 15.43
CA ALA A 149 16.82 5.44 16.01
C ALA A 149 16.85 4.08 16.74
N PRO A 150 17.89 3.24 16.58
CA PRO A 150 17.93 1.91 17.20
C PRO A 150 17.78 1.91 18.73
N ASP A 151 18.23 2.98 19.39
CA ASP A 151 18.15 3.22 20.84
C ASP A 151 16.80 3.81 21.30
N ALA A 152 15.90 4.12 20.36
CA ALA A 152 14.59 4.73 20.62
C ALA A 152 13.57 4.34 19.54
N ALA A 153 13.54 3.06 19.14
CA ALA A 153 12.69 2.54 18.06
C ALA A 153 11.22 2.34 18.46
N ASP A 154 10.90 2.65 19.71
CA ASP A 154 9.58 2.56 20.36
C ASP A 154 9.07 3.95 20.79
N ALA A 155 9.81 5.02 20.45
CA ALA A 155 9.51 6.38 20.88
C ALA A 155 8.76 7.20 19.82
N VAL A 156 7.72 7.90 20.26
CA VAL A 156 7.17 9.09 19.60
C VAL A 156 7.67 10.32 20.35
N VAL A 157 8.38 11.22 19.66
CA VAL A 157 8.99 12.41 20.26
C VAL A 157 8.22 13.64 19.81
N ALA A 158 7.68 14.39 20.77
CA ALA A 158 6.90 15.60 20.56
C ALA A 158 7.56 16.80 21.23
N GLU A 159 7.53 17.96 20.59
CA GLU A 159 7.96 19.26 21.12
C GLU A 159 6.80 20.25 21.01
N PHE A 160 6.51 20.95 22.10
CA PHE A 160 5.58 22.07 22.14
C PHE A 160 6.37 23.34 22.48
N THR A 161 6.07 24.44 21.78
CA THR A 161 6.65 25.77 22.02
C THR A 161 5.60 26.85 21.74
N ARG A 162 5.81 28.06 22.26
CA ARG A 162 5.03 29.25 21.87
C ARG A 162 5.98 30.40 21.52
N PRO A 163 6.53 30.42 20.29
CA PRO A 163 7.54 31.40 19.91
C PRO A 163 7.04 32.83 20.02
N GLY A 164 7.83 33.72 20.63
CA GLY A 164 7.51 35.15 20.73
C GLY A 164 6.51 35.55 21.81
N SER A 165 6.13 34.64 22.72
CA SER A 165 5.27 34.92 23.88
C SER A 165 6.00 34.76 25.22
N GLY A 166 5.30 34.92 26.35
CA GLY A 166 5.78 34.61 27.70
C GLY A 166 5.89 33.11 28.04
N GLY A 167 5.75 32.22 27.05
CA GLY A 167 5.79 30.75 27.21
C GLY A 167 4.45 30.06 26.96
N LEU A 168 4.45 28.74 27.11
CA LEU A 168 3.28 27.86 27.06
C LEU A 168 2.52 27.92 28.38
N ASP A 169 1.23 28.18 28.27
CA ASP A 169 0.27 28.11 29.38
C ASP A 169 -0.89 27.20 28.98
N GLY A 170 -1.07 26.07 29.65
CA GLY A 170 -2.09 25.11 29.25
C GLY A 170 -2.11 23.82 30.07
N LEU A 171 -2.78 22.82 29.52
CA LEU A 171 -2.96 21.51 30.15
C LEU A 171 -2.57 20.41 29.16
N LEU A 172 -1.59 19.60 29.54
CA LEU A 172 -1.18 18.39 28.84
C LEU A 172 -1.89 17.18 29.46
N ARG A 173 -2.58 16.36 28.66
CA ARG A 173 -3.35 15.19 29.11
C ARG A 173 -3.04 13.96 28.27
N LEU A 174 -3.14 12.79 28.90
CA LEU A 174 -3.13 11.49 28.22
C LEU A 174 -4.40 10.73 28.58
N THR A 175 -5.16 10.36 27.58
CA THR A 175 -6.43 9.65 27.72
C THR A 175 -6.47 8.44 26.81
N LEU A 176 -7.43 7.54 27.02
CA LEU A 176 -7.83 6.61 25.98
C LEU A 176 -8.41 7.36 24.77
N LEU A 177 -8.74 6.61 23.72
CA LEU A 177 -9.55 7.10 22.61
C LEU A 177 -10.90 7.62 23.13
N ASP A 178 -11.51 8.55 22.40
CA ASP A 178 -12.78 9.16 22.79
C ASP A 178 -13.98 8.21 22.65
N GLU A 179 -13.82 7.15 21.86
CA GLU A 179 -14.81 6.08 21.69
C GLU A 179 -14.84 5.13 22.89
N GLU A 180 -15.98 4.50 23.13
CA GLU A 180 -16.09 3.44 24.13
C GLU A 180 -15.46 2.13 23.58
N PRO A 181 -14.58 1.46 24.35
CA PRO A 181 -14.03 0.17 23.93
C PRO A 181 -15.13 -0.88 23.75
N PRO A 182 -15.06 -1.74 22.71
CA PRO A 182 -16.07 -2.77 22.44
C PRO A 182 -16.01 -3.95 23.42
N VAL A 183 -14.98 -3.99 24.28
CA VAL A 183 -14.81 -4.96 25.36
C VAL A 183 -14.39 -4.23 26.64
N PRO A 184 -14.73 -4.75 27.84
CA PRO A 184 -14.31 -4.13 29.09
C PRO A 184 -12.78 -3.99 29.18
N VAL A 185 -12.32 -2.84 29.66
CA VAL A 185 -10.89 -2.55 29.92
C VAL A 185 -10.69 -2.06 31.36
N SER A 186 -9.58 -2.44 31.97
CA SER A 186 -9.12 -1.82 33.23
C SER A 186 -8.10 -0.74 32.91
N VAL A 187 -8.16 0.40 33.60
CA VAL A 187 -7.22 1.52 33.37
C VAL A 187 -6.65 1.98 34.70
N ASP A 188 -5.33 1.86 34.84
CA ASP A 188 -4.56 2.49 35.90
C ASP A 188 -3.80 3.68 35.31
N SER A 189 -3.80 4.82 36.00
CA SER A 189 -3.06 6.00 35.58
C SER A 189 -2.09 6.47 36.66
N GLU A 190 -0.94 6.97 36.21
CA GLU A 190 0.06 7.59 37.07
C GLU A 190 0.38 8.97 36.52
N ILE A 191 0.37 9.99 37.37
CA ILE A 191 0.70 11.38 36.98
C ILE A 191 1.70 11.94 38.00
N ARG A 192 2.84 12.40 37.49
CA ARG A 192 3.88 13.14 38.24
C ARG A 192 4.33 14.33 37.41
N THR A 193 5.02 15.28 38.03
CA THR A 193 5.41 16.54 37.37
C THR A 193 6.27 16.37 36.11
N ASP A 194 7.04 15.29 36.02
CA ASP A 194 7.98 14.98 34.93
C ASP A 194 7.53 13.80 34.05
N ARG A 195 6.37 13.19 34.33
CA ARG A 195 5.90 12.00 33.61
C ARG A 195 4.44 11.67 33.87
N PHE A 196 3.78 11.01 32.93
CA PHE A 196 2.50 10.35 33.18
C PHE A 196 2.37 9.07 32.35
N ALA A 197 1.57 8.11 32.83
CA ALA A 197 1.36 6.83 32.19
C ALA A 197 -0.09 6.36 32.28
N LEU A 198 -0.49 5.52 31.33
CA LEU A 198 -1.69 4.69 31.36
C LEU A 198 -1.26 3.22 31.27
N ARG A 199 -1.79 2.37 32.15
CA ARG A 199 -1.68 0.92 32.05
C ARG A 199 -3.08 0.35 31.83
N VAL A 200 -3.27 -0.32 30.71
CA VAL A 200 -4.57 -0.78 30.23
C VAL A 200 -4.58 -2.30 30.19
N GLY A 201 -5.56 -2.93 30.84
CA GLY A 201 -5.72 -4.38 30.88
C GLY A 201 -6.98 -4.84 30.17
N PHE A 202 -6.94 -6.06 29.65
CA PHE A 202 -8.08 -6.74 29.02
C PHE A 202 -8.55 -7.89 29.93
N PRO A 203 -9.41 -7.62 30.93
CA PRO A 203 -9.78 -8.58 31.97
C PRO A 203 -10.61 -9.77 31.44
N GLU A 204 -11.44 -9.55 30.43
CA GLU A 204 -12.34 -10.57 29.85
C GLU A 204 -11.80 -11.16 28.54
N ARG A 205 -10.50 -11.02 28.29
CA ARG A 205 -9.87 -11.51 27.07
C ARG A 205 -9.96 -13.04 26.93
N PRO A 206 -10.00 -13.59 25.71
CA PRO A 206 -9.82 -15.01 25.50
C PRO A 206 -8.44 -15.50 25.97
N PRO A 207 -8.32 -16.75 26.47
CA PRO A 207 -7.04 -17.31 26.91
C PRO A 207 -5.98 -17.28 25.80
N GLY A 208 -4.73 -17.00 26.17
CA GLY A 208 -3.61 -16.96 25.23
C GLY A 208 -3.50 -15.68 24.38
N THR A 209 -4.43 -14.73 24.54
CA THR A 209 -4.39 -13.44 23.84
C THR A 209 -3.64 -12.37 24.64
N LEU A 210 -3.54 -11.17 24.07
CA LEU A 210 -2.84 -10.02 24.63
C LEU A 210 -3.43 -9.62 26.00
N PRO A 211 -2.63 -9.49 27.08
CA PRO A 211 -3.15 -9.08 28.40
C PRO A 211 -3.52 -7.60 28.51
N GLY A 212 -2.99 -6.79 27.61
CA GLY A 212 -3.15 -5.34 27.61
C GLY A 212 -1.87 -4.64 27.16
N TYR A 213 -1.74 -3.37 27.51
CA TYR A 213 -0.64 -2.50 27.09
C TYR A 213 -0.39 -1.40 28.12
N ALA A 214 0.73 -0.70 27.98
CA ALA A 214 1.04 0.51 28.73
C ALA A 214 1.46 1.62 27.77
N VAL A 215 1.12 2.86 28.11
CA VAL A 215 1.60 4.06 27.45
C VAL A 215 2.32 4.90 28.49
N THR A 216 3.59 5.22 28.24
CA THR A 216 4.37 6.10 29.12
C THR A 216 4.71 7.38 28.38
N CYS A 217 4.70 8.50 29.10
CA CYS A 217 5.12 9.80 28.57
C CYS A 217 6.07 10.44 29.57
N GLU A 218 7.33 10.59 29.17
CA GLU A 218 8.33 11.31 29.92
C GLU A 218 8.38 12.77 29.43
N VAL A 219 8.42 13.72 30.36
CA VAL A 219 8.22 15.15 30.07
C VAL A 219 9.41 15.97 30.56
N SER A 220 10.01 16.72 29.65
CA SER A 220 11.08 17.67 29.94
C SER A 220 10.61 19.10 29.64
N ALA A 221 10.67 19.98 30.62
CA ALA A 221 10.27 21.38 30.50
C ALA A 221 11.47 22.31 30.70
N ARG A 222 11.63 23.27 29.81
CA ARG A 222 12.61 24.36 29.92
C ARG A 222 11.90 25.68 30.13
N GLY A 223 12.29 26.40 31.17
CA GLY A 223 11.60 27.62 31.62
C GLY A 223 10.24 27.32 32.25
N GLY A 224 9.66 28.30 32.93
CA GLY A 224 8.32 28.17 33.53
C GLY A 224 8.21 27.13 34.65
N ARG A 225 6.99 26.61 34.84
CA ARG A 225 6.65 25.57 35.83
C ARG A 225 5.68 24.55 35.25
N VAL A 226 5.86 23.30 35.66
CA VAL A 226 4.92 22.20 35.42
C VAL A 226 4.39 21.72 36.77
N GLU A 227 3.09 21.45 36.86
CA GLU A 227 2.41 20.97 38.07
C GLU A 227 1.53 19.76 37.72
N ALA A 228 1.67 18.67 38.47
CA ALA A 228 0.78 17.53 38.35
C ALA A 228 -0.60 17.86 38.96
N VAL A 229 -1.66 17.60 38.19
CA VAL A 229 -3.05 17.86 38.58
C VAL A 229 -3.87 16.60 38.29
N PRO A 230 -5.09 16.44 38.85
CA PRO A 230 -5.85 15.19 38.70
C PRO A 230 -6.03 14.72 37.25
N ASP A 231 -6.16 15.65 36.31
CA ASP A 231 -6.45 15.34 34.91
C ASP A 231 -5.24 15.45 33.97
N GLY A 232 -4.01 15.64 34.47
CA GLY A 232 -2.82 15.79 33.63
C GLY A 232 -1.74 16.71 34.21
N LEU A 233 -0.98 17.38 33.34
CA LEU A 233 0.08 18.33 33.72
C LEU A 233 -0.29 19.75 33.33
N ARG A 234 -0.37 20.64 34.32
CA ARG A 234 -0.56 22.07 34.10
C ARG A 234 0.78 22.73 33.82
N VAL A 235 0.86 23.39 32.67
CA VAL A 235 2.06 24.05 32.15
C VAL A 235 1.87 25.55 32.28
N ARG A 236 2.84 26.29 32.84
CA ARG A 236 2.80 27.75 32.98
C ARG A 236 4.12 28.42 32.61
N GLY A 237 4.10 29.35 31.66
CA GLY A 237 5.26 30.09 31.18
C GLY A 237 6.42 29.21 30.69
N VAL A 238 6.14 28.00 30.21
CA VAL A 238 7.19 27.05 29.76
C VAL A 238 7.64 27.41 28.36
N GLU A 239 8.94 27.67 28.16
CA GLU A 239 9.46 28.09 26.85
C GLU A 239 9.43 26.94 25.83
N ARG A 240 9.79 25.74 26.31
CA ARG A 240 9.84 24.50 25.51
C ARG A 240 9.45 23.32 26.37
N LEU A 241 8.58 22.48 25.83
CA LEU A 241 8.13 21.23 26.44
C LEU A 241 8.41 20.07 25.48
N VAL A 242 9.24 19.12 25.87
CA VAL A 242 9.51 17.89 25.11
C VAL A 242 8.81 16.72 25.80
N VAL A 243 8.11 15.92 25.03
CA VAL A 243 7.45 14.69 25.48
C VAL A 243 8.00 13.51 24.68
N VAL A 244 8.47 12.48 25.37
CA VAL A 244 8.82 11.20 24.76
C VAL A 244 7.77 10.18 25.19
N ALA A 245 6.93 9.77 24.25
CA ALA A 245 5.87 8.80 24.47
C ALA A 245 6.28 7.42 23.96
N ARG A 246 5.95 6.37 24.72
CA ARG A 246 6.22 4.97 24.38
C ARG A 246 4.95 4.15 24.53
N VAL A 247 4.72 3.25 23.59
CA VAL A 247 3.62 2.27 23.67
C VAL A 247 4.24 0.90 23.85
N LEU A 248 4.00 0.28 25.00
CA LEU A 248 4.46 -1.05 25.35
C LEU A 248 3.29 -2.02 25.25
N VAL A 249 3.35 -2.95 24.31
CA VAL A 249 2.31 -3.97 24.11
C VAL A 249 2.71 -5.23 24.88
N GLY A 250 1.78 -5.82 25.63
CA GLY A 250 2.02 -7.05 26.37
C GLY A 250 2.35 -8.26 25.48
N VAL A 251 2.84 -9.33 26.08
CA VAL A 251 3.10 -10.58 25.35
C VAL A 251 1.84 -11.46 25.44
N PRO A 252 1.32 -11.96 24.30
CA PRO A 252 0.17 -12.88 24.32
C PRO A 252 0.39 -14.08 25.25
N GLY A 253 -0.60 -14.38 26.08
CA GLY A 253 -0.56 -15.48 27.06
C GLY A 253 -0.04 -15.12 28.46
N GLU A 254 0.52 -13.92 28.66
CA GLU A 254 0.84 -13.43 29.99
C GLU A 254 -0.44 -13.06 30.78
N ALA A 255 -0.32 -13.06 32.11
CA ALA A 255 -1.45 -12.81 33.01
C ALA A 255 -1.81 -11.33 33.10
N GLU A 256 -0.82 -10.45 33.04
CA GLU A 256 -0.90 -9.03 33.39
C GLU A 256 -0.39 -8.17 32.23
N PRO A 257 -0.94 -6.95 32.01
CA PRO A 257 -0.36 -6.01 31.06
C PRO A 257 1.09 -5.65 31.45
N PRO A 258 1.90 -5.17 30.50
CA PRO A 258 3.29 -4.82 30.78
C PRO A 258 3.37 -3.79 31.90
N PRO A 259 4.40 -3.86 32.77
CA PRO A 259 4.61 -2.84 33.79
C PRO A 259 4.94 -1.49 33.15
N VAL A 260 4.67 -0.41 33.88
CA VAL A 260 5.14 0.92 33.51
C VAL A 260 6.63 1.00 33.81
N GLU A 261 7.44 1.14 32.76
CA GLU A 261 8.89 1.32 32.86
C GLU A 261 9.28 2.74 32.49
N TRP A 262 10.25 3.29 33.23
CA TRP A 262 10.76 4.65 33.06
C TRP A 262 12.23 4.61 32.66
N THR A 263 12.66 5.56 31.84
CA THR A 263 14.09 5.71 31.57
C THR A 263 14.76 6.45 32.72
N GLU A 264 15.96 5.99 33.13
CA GLU A 264 16.72 6.63 34.23
C GLU A 264 17.52 7.85 33.76
N SER A 265 17.64 8.05 32.44
CA SER A 265 18.45 9.12 31.84
C SER A 265 17.62 10.37 31.58
N PRO A 266 18.21 11.58 31.67
CA PRO A 266 17.55 12.80 31.22
C PRO A 266 17.11 12.65 29.75
N ILE A 267 15.89 13.07 29.47
CA ILE A 267 15.37 13.07 28.10
C ILE A 267 16.21 14.03 27.25
N ALA A 268 16.69 13.54 26.11
CA ALA A 268 17.42 14.37 25.16
C ALA A 268 16.49 15.42 24.51
N ASP A 269 17.08 16.48 23.96
CA ASP A 269 16.32 17.49 23.22
C ASP A 269 15.69 16.89 21.95
N PHE A 270 14.59 17.47 21.48
CA PHE A 270 13.89 17.07 20.26
C PHE A 270 14.84 16.99 19.06
N ASP A 271 15.68 18.00 18.87
CA ASP A 271 16.58 18.05 17.70
C ASP A 271 17.69 16.99 17.78
N GLU A 272 18.04 16.53 18.98
CA GLU A 272 19.00 15.44 19.19
C GLU A 272 18.39 14.09 18.79
N HIS A 273 17.16 13.81 19.24
CA HIS A 273 16.40 12.63 18.78
C HIS A 273 16.21 12.66 17.27
N LEU A 274 15.87 13.82 16.70
CA LEU A 274 15.67 14.00 15.27
C LEU A 274 16.94 13.72 14.47
N ALA A 275 18.10 14.18 14.95
CA ALA A 275 19.38 13.91 14.31
C ALA A 275 19.71 12.40 14.25
N ARG A 276 19.35 11.63 15.28
CA ARG A 276 19.51 10.17 15.29
C ARG A 276 18.53 9.48 14.35
N HIS A 277 17.23 9.82 14.43
CA HIS A 277 16.19 9.29 13.54
C HIS A 277 16.53 9.54 12.05
N ARG A 278 16.95 10.76 11.71
CA ARG A 278 17.20 11.18 10.32
C ARG A 278 18.29 10.36 9.63
N ARG A 279 19.25 9.82 10.39
CA ARG A 279 20.30 8.95 9.83
C ARG A 279 19.76 7.66 9.22
N VAL A 280 18.67 7.14 9.78
CA VAL A 280 18.06 5.87 9.34
C VAL A 280 16.90 6.15 8.38
N HIS A 281 15.92 6.96 8.80
CA HIS A 281 14.73 7.23 8.01
C HIS A 281 15.04 8.01 6.72
N GLY A 282 15.88 9.04 6.84
CA GLY A 282 16.31 9.85 5.68
C GLY A 282 17.11 9.03 4.67
N GLU A 283 17.87 8.03 5.13
CA GLU A 283 18.56 7.08 4.24
C GLU A 283 17.54 6.29 3.41
N LEU A 284 16.56 5.65 4.04
CA LEU A 284 15.52 4.86 3.36
C LEU A 284 14.75 5.69 2.33
N MET A 285 14.34 6.91 2.69
CA MET A 285 13.62 7.80 1.78
C MET A 285 14.50 8.25 0.60
N SER A 286 15.78 8.58 0.85
CA SER A 286 16.69 9.11 -0.18
C SER A 286 17.07 8.11 -1.29
N ARG A 287 16.84 6.80 -1.08
CA ARG A 287 17.22 5.75 -2.03
C ARG A 287 16.42 5.74 -3.33
N PHE A 288 15.31 6.45 -3.39
CA PHE A 288 14.50 6.56 -4.59
C PHE A 288 14.01 7.99 -4.78
N ARG A 289 14.09 8.48 -6.02
CA ARG A 289 13.60 9.80 -6.41
C ARG A 289 13.01 9.73 -7.80
N VAL A 290 11.92 10.44 -8.03
CA VAL A 290 11.31 10.58 -9.35
C VAL A 290 10.98 12.04 -9.62
N HIS A 291 11.30 12.49 -10.82
CA HIS A 291 10.95 13.80 -11.34
C HIS A 291 10.31 13.59 -12.71
N LEU A 292 9.08 14.09 -12.87
CA LEU A 292 8.28 13.97 -14.08
C LEU A 292 7.94 15.37 -14.59
N GLY A 293 8.10 15.62 -15.88
CA GLY A 293 7.79 16.93 -16.48
C GLY A 293 8.96 17.92 -16.50
N ALA A 294 8.64 19.18 -16.82
CA ALA A 294 9.60 20.22 -17.21
C ALA A 294 10.34 20.86 -16.03
N HIS A 295 11.20 20.08 -15.37
CA HIS A 295 12.41 20.63 -14.78
C HIS A 295 13.58 20.09 -15.60
N GLY A 296 14.06 20.93 -16.52
CA GLY A 296 15.24 20.63 -17.31
C GLY A 296 16.46 20.29 -16.44
N PRO A 297 17.52 19.74 -17.04
CA PRO A 297 18.72 19.26 -16.34
C PRO A 297 19.51 20.32 -15.54
N GLU A 298 19.05 21.58 -15.48
CA GLU A 298 19.75 22.71 -14.86
C GLU A 298 19.31 23.02 -13.41
N GLY A 299 18.26 22.39 -12.87
CA GLY A 299 17.78 22.65 -11.51
C GLY A 299 18.55 21.97 -10.37
N PHE A 300 19.50 21.09 -10.69
CA PHE A 300 20.31 20.40 -9.68
C PHE A 300 21.78 20.47 -10.04
N ALA A 301 22.44 21.53 -9.58
CA ALA A 301 23.90 21.51 -9.48
C ALA A 301 24.29 20.30 -8.61
N TYR A 302 24.87 19.30 -9.25
CA TYR A 302 25.54 18.21 -8.56
C TYR A 302 26.52 18.84 -7.57
N GLY A 303 26.35 18.56 -6.28
CA GLY A 303 27.42 18.67 -5.30
C GLY A 303 28.50 17.65 -5.60
N GLY A 304 29.19 17.82 -6.73
CA GLY A 304 30.49 17.22 -6.97
C GLY A 304 31.41 17.76 -5.87
N ARG A 305 32.07 16.85 -5.15
CA ARG A 305 33.12 17.20 -4.20
C ARG A 305 34.21 17.99 -4.93
N THR A 306 34.10 19.31 -4.94
CA THR A 306 35.22 20.19 -5.25
C THR A 306 36.06 20.30 -3.98
N ARG A 307 37.28 19.79 -4.07
CA ARG A 307 38.34 20.08 -3.11
C ARG A 307 38.53 21.60 -3.09
N THR A 308 38.29 22.23 -1.96
CA THR A 308 38.68 23.62 -1.71
C THR A 308 40.21 23.67 -1.55
N ARG A 309 40.86 24.57 -2.29
CA ARG A 309 42.15 25.16 -1.88
C ARG A 309 41.87 26.38 -1.00
N SER A 310 42.85 26.70 -0.17
CA SER A 310 42.75 27.52 1.05
C SER A 310 42.62 29.03 0.84
N ASP A 311 42.27 29.53 -0.34
CA ASP A 311 42.43 30.95 -0.71
C ASP A 311 41.22 31.60 -1.42
N GLY A 312 40.09 30.92 -1.58
CA GLY A 312 38.78 31.59 -1.60
C GLY A 312 38.38 32.48 -2.80
N VAL A 313 38.89 32.25 -4.02
CA VAL A 313 38.43 32.99 -5.23
C VAL A 313 37.98 32.04 -6.36
N PRO A 314 36.76 32.18 -6.92
CA PRO A 314 36.34 31.45 -8.12
C PRO A 314 36.71 32.17 -9.44
N GLU A 315 37.12 31.42 -10.47
CA GLU A 315 37.32 31.90 -11.86
C GLU A 315 36.14 31.45 -12.77
N PRO A 316 35.64 32.29 -13.70
CA PRO A 316 34.60 31.89 -14.66
C PRO A 316 35.19 31.29 -15.94
N VAL A 317 34.67 30.15 -16.40
CA VAL A 317 34.97 29.59 -17.73
C VAL A 317 33.82 29.90 -18.68
N ALA A 318 34.15 30.52 -19.82
CA ALA A 318 33.26 31.01 -20.85
C ALA A 318 32.47 29.89 -21.57
N ALA A 319 31.23 30.20 -21.95
CA ALA A 319 30.38 29.40 -22.81
C ALA A 319 30.56 29.82 -24.29
N GLU A 320 30.77 28.85 -25.18
CA GLU A 320 30.68 29.05 -26.64
C GLU A 320 29.24 28.78 -27.11
N GLU A 321 28.66 29.73 -27.83
CA GLU A 321 27.38 29.64 -28.54
C GLU A 321 27.49 28.73 -29.79
N PRO A 322 26.38 28.11 -30.25
CA PRO A 322 26.23 27.75 -31.64
C PRO A 322 25.26 28.70 -32.38
N ALA A 323 25.73 29.13 -33.55
CA ALA A 323 25.10 30.03 -34.50
C ALA A 323 23.79 29.51 -35.12
N ALA A 324 22.99 30.50 -35.56
CA ALA A 324 21.72 30.40 -36.26
C ALA A 324 21.78 29.77 -37.66
N ALA A 325 20.65 29.22 -38.11
CA ALA A 325 20.28 29.18 -39.52
C ALA A 325 18.75 29.29 -39.69
N ALA A 326 18.35 30.12 -40.64
CA ALA A 326 17.01 30.62 -40.94
C ALA A 326 16.28 29.81 -42.03
N GLY A 327 14.99 30.11 -42.21
CA GLY A 327 14.19 29.78 -43.41
C GLY A 327 12.80 29.23 -43.04
N SER A 328 11.74 30.03 -42.90
CA SER A 328 10.95 30.80 -43.89
C SER A 328 9.61 30.14 -44.22
N GLY A 329 8.53 30.87 -43.95
CA GLY A 329 7.40 31.02 -44.88
C GLY A 329 6.11 30.24 -44.59
N GLY A 330 4.99 30.97 -44.54
CA GLY A 330 3.68 30.42 -44.90
C GLY A 330 2.52 30.86 -44.01
N ALA A 331 1.74 31.82 -44.49
CA ALA A 331 0.60 32.46 -43.84
C ALA A 331 -0.76 31.82 -44.19
N GLY A 332 -1.80 32.25 -43.44
CA GLY A 332 -3.22 32.11 -43.78
C GLY A 332 -3.91 30.95 -43.04
N GLY A 333 -5.11 31.09 -42.48
CA GLY A 333 -6.13 32.12 -42.54
C GLY A 333 -7.39 31.59 -41.83
N ALA A 334 -8.21 32.54 -41.40
CA ALA A 334 -9.37 32.47 -40.52
C ALA A 334 -10.58 31.58 -40.95
N GLU A 335 -11.50 31.44 -39.98
CA GLU A 335 -12.97 31.25 -40.10
C GLU A 335 -13.48 29.87 -40.58
N ALA A 336 -14.66 29.36 -40.23
CA ALA A 336 -15.72 29.62 -39.24
C ALA A 336 -16.76 28.48 -39.41
N GLY A 337 -17.65 28.27 -38.43
CA GLY A 337 -19.00 27.78 -38.71
C GLY A 337 -19.40 26.39 -38.20
N GLU A 338 -20.07 26.36 -37.05
CA GLU A 338 -21.21 25.45 -36.80
C GLU A 338 -22.40 25.81 -37.73
N PRO A 339 -23.37 24.90 -37.99
CA PRO A 339 -24.48 24.54 -37.08
C PRO A 339 -24.74 23.00 -37.12
N GLY A 340 -25.54 22.32 -36.30
CA GLY A 340 -26.61 22.66 -35.37
C GLY A 340 -27.64 21.51 -35.40
N LEU A 341 -28.08 21.07 -34.22
CA LEU A 341 -29.39 20.45 -33.89
C LEU A 341 -29.85 19.15 -34.61
N THR A 342 -30.11 18.10 -33.81
CA THR A 342 -31.49 17.60 -33.59
C THR A 342 -31.57 16.58 -32.44
N ARG A 343 -32.53 16.78 -31.54
CA ARG A 343 -32.99 15.88 -30.46
C ARG A 343 -34.12 14.95 -30.96
N VAL A 344 -34.51 14.01 -30.09
CA VAL A 344 -35.87 13.45 -29.82
C VAL A 344 -35.98 11.95 -30.18
N PRO A 345 -36.74 11.06 -29.47
CA PRO A 345 -37.29 11.08 -28.09
C PRO A 345 -37.02 9.81 -27.25
N GLU A 346 -37.43 9.90 -25.98
CA GLU A 346 -37.68 8.83 -24.99
C GLU A 346 -38.83 7.88 -25.36
N GLY A 347 -38.82 6.68 -24.75
CA GLY A 347 -39.93 5.73 -24.72
C GLY A 347 -39.85 4.80 -23.50
N ALA A 348 -40.91 4.86 -22.68
CA ALA A 348 -41.14 4.23 -21.37
C ALA A 348 -41.09 2.69 -21.32
N LEU A 349 -40.98 2.11 -20.10
CA LEU A 349 -41.87 1.08 -19.53
C LEU A 349 -41.54 0.86 -18.03
N GLY A 350 -42.60 0.66 -17.21
CA GLY A 350 -42.61 0.78 -15.74
C GLY A 350 -42.17 -0.44 -14.91
N PRO A 351 -42.35 -0.39 -13.58
CA PRO A 351 -41.69 -1.30 -12.63
C PRO A 351 -42.58 -2.48 -12.22
N GLU A 352 -41.97 -3.65 -12.04
CA GLU A 352 -42.55 -4.77 -11.29
C GLU A 352 -41.73 -4.97 -10.00
N GLU A 353 -42.45 -4.99 -8.87
CA GLU A 353 -41.95 -5.30 -7.54
C GLU A 353 -41.64 -6.80 -7.40
N SER A 354 -40.48 -7.14 -6.82
CA SER A 354 -40.33 -8.41 -6.12
C SER A 354 -39.45 -8.25 -4.88
N SER A 355 -39.94 -8.85 -3.80
CA SER A 355 -39.54 -8.75 -2.40
C SER A 355 -38.18 -9.36 -2.08
N ALA A 356 -37.35 -8.61 -1.35
CA ALA A 356 -36.11 -9.08 -0.70
C ALA A 356 -36.29 -9.13 0.83
N PRO A 357 -35.68 -10.10 1.54
CA PRO A 357 -35.42 -9.97 2.97
C PRO A 357 -33.95 -9.61 3.28
N ASP A 358 -33.81 -8.68 4.22
CA ASP A 358 -32.73 -8.36 5.16
C ASP A 358 -31.28 -8.14 4.68
N ARG A 359 -30.95 -6.85 4.49
CA ARG A 359 -29.61 -6.29 4.61
C ARG A 359 -29.34 -5.88 6.06
N ALA A 360 -28.19 -6.27 6.60
CA ALA A 360 -27.61 -5.65 7.80
C ALA A 360 -27.22 -4.19 7.51
N PRO A 361 -27.26 -3.29 8.51
CA PRO A 361 -27.42 -1.85 8.29
C PRO A 361 -26.12 -1.19 7.81
N GLY A 362 -26.21 -0.46 6.70
CA GLY A 362 -25.23 0.55 6.33
C GLY A 362 -25.42 1.81 7.18
N PRO A 363 -24.36 2.60 7.42
CA PRO A 363 -24.50 3.86 8.13
C PRO A 363 -25.37 4.81 7.30
N GLU A 364 -26.37 5.41 7.97
CA GLU A 364 -27.33 6.32 7.36
C GLU A 364 -26.64 7.50 6.67
N ALA A 365 -26.97 7.68 5.39
CA ALA A 365 -26.62 8.87 4.63
C ALA A 365 -27.31 10.10 5.26
N SER A 366 -26.55 10.87 6.03
CA SER A 366 -26.95 12.21 6.44
C SER A 366 -27.10 13.07 5.18
N SER A 367 -28.31 13.62 5.01
CA SER A 367 -28.68 14.59 3.99
C SER A 367 -27.65 15.72 3.89
N ALA A 368 -27.22 16.02 2.66
CA ALA A 368 -26.37 17.15 2.32
C ALA A 368 -26.89 18.46 2.97
N PRO A 369 -26.09 19.18 3.77
CA PRO A 369 -26.45 20.53 4.13
C PRO A 369 -26.17 21.46 2.94
N ASP A 370 -27.12 22.34 2.68
CA ASP A 370 -27.01 23.45 1.73
C ASP A 370 -25.68 24.19 1.87
N ARG A 371 -25.11 24.58 0.72
CA ARG A 371 -23.92 25.44 0.63
C ARG A 371 -24.15 26.74 1.41
N ALA A 372 -23.60 26.84 2.61
CA ALA A 372 -23.42 28.13 3.28
C ALA A 372 -22.32 28.94 2.56
N PRO A 373 -22.51 30.27 2.39
CA PRO A 373 -21.54 31.11 1.70
C PRO A 373 -20.25 31.26 2.54
N GLU A 374 -19.11 31.29 1.85
CA GLU A 374 -17.78 31.52 2.42
C GLU A 374 -17.71 32.85 3.18
N PRO A 375 -17.18 32.91 4.42
CA PRO A 375 -16.92 34.18 5.07
C PRO A 375 -15.63 34.79 4.53
N GLU A 376 -15.71 36.03 4.07
CA GLU A 376 -14.54 36.85 3.75
C GLU A 376 -13.64 37.01 4.98
N VAL A 377 -12.39 36.55 4.85
CA VAL A 377 -11.34 36.68 5.87
C VAL A 377 -10.75 38.09 5.77
N SER A 378 -11.04 38.95 6.75
CA SER A 378 -10.30 40.20 6.94
C SER A 378 -9.35 40.09 8.14
N GLY A 379 -8.05 40.26 7.84
CA GLY A 379 -6.97 40.77 8.69
C GLY A 379 -6.78 40.23 10.12
N ALA A 380 -5.88 39.25 10.27
CA ALA A 380 -5.10 39.05 11.51
C ALA A 380 -3.62 38.77 11.15
N PRO A 381 -2.64 39.27 11.91
CA PRO A 381 -1.22 39.15 11.58
C PRO A 381 -0.69 37.78 12.04
N GLY A 382 -0.56 36.84 11.11
CA GLY A 382 0.09 35.54 11.32
C GLY A 382 1.09 35.30 10.19
N GLY A 383 2.26 34.73 10.49
CA GLY A 383 3.44 34.69 9.62
C GLY A 383 3.17 34.28 8.16
N ALA A 384 3.98 34.82 7.24
CA ALA A 384 3.84 34.61 5.81
C ALA A 384 3.65 33.12 5.45
N PRO A 385 2.70 32.78 4.56
CA PRO A 385 2.50 31.39 4.13
C PRO A 385 3.81 30.84 3.56
N GLU A 386 4.20 29.64 3.99
CA GLU A 386 5.36 28.96 3.42
C GLU A 386 5.13 28.75 1.92
N PRO A 387 6.15 29.00 1.07
CA PRO A 387 6.02 28.84 -0.36
C PRO A 387 5.84 27.35 -0.73
N GLY A 388 4.80 27.03 -1.49
CA GLY A 388 4.51 25.69 -2.00
C GLY A 388 3.00 25.44 -2.12
N ALA A 389 2.62 24.55 -3.04
CA ALA A 389 1.21 24.15 -3.21
C ALA A 389 0.77 23.23 -2.05
N THR A 390 -0.43 23.45 -1.54
CA THR A 390 -1.03 22.56 -0.54
C THR A 390 -1.56 21.27 -1.18
N GLY A 391 -1.82 20.23 -0.40
CA GLY A 391 -2.35 18.97 -0.91
C GLY A 391 -3.71 19.14 -1.59
N GLU A 392 -4.56 20.03 -1.09
CA GLU A 392 -5.83 20.42 -1.72
C GLU A 392 -5.61 21.04 -3.10
N GLU A 393 -4.66 21.98 -3.21
CA GLU A 393 -4.31 22.66 -4.47
C GLU A 393 -3.71 21.67 -5.48
N LEU A 394 -2.82 20.78 -5.03
CA LEU A 394 -2.21 19.73 -5.85
C LEU A 394 -3.26 18.75 -6.39
N LEU A 395 -4.19 18.29 -5.54
CA LEU A 395 -5.26 17.37 -5.95
C LEU A 395 -6.25 18.05 -6.91
N ALA A 396 -6.60 19.32 -6.66
CA ALA A 396 -7.48 20.10 -7.51
C ALA A 396 -6.90 20.38 -8.91
N ALA A 397 -5.56 20.43 -9.05
CA ALA A 397 -4.88 20.59 -10.33
C ALA A 397 -4.97 19.35 -11.24
N GLY A 398 -5.51 18.23 -10.74
CA GLY A 398 -5.60 16.97 -11.47
C GLY A 398 -4.27 16.21 -11.49
N ALA A 399 -4.21 15.13 -12.28
CA ALA A 399 -3.07 14.20 -12.35
C ALA A 399 -1.85 14.78 -13.09
N THR A 400 -1.37 15.95 -12.67
CA THR A 400 -0.18 16.59 -13.21
C THR A 400 1.07 15.75 -12.90
N PRO A 401 2.16 15.86 -13.70
CA PRO A 401 3.43 15.20 -13.40
C PRO A 401 3.98 15.55 -12.00
N GLU A 402 3.73 16.78 -11.53
CA GLU A 402 4.05 17.20 -10.18
C GLU A 402 3.25 16.40 -9.15
N LEU A 403 1.92 16.38 -9.21
CA LEU A 403 1.09 15.61 -8.28
C LEU A 403 1.51 14.13 -8.24
N VAL A 404 1.76 13.50 -9.39
CA VAL A 404 2.22 12.11 -9.44
C VAL A 404 3.53 11.92 -8.66
N ALA A 405 4.52 12.81 -8.83
CA ALA A 405 5.77 12.76 -8.07
C ALA A 405 5.53 12.97 -6.56
N ARG A 406 4.66 13.92 -6.18
CA ARG A 406 4.28 14.18 -4.78
C ARG A 406 3.62 12.97 -4.12
N LEU A 407 2.72 12.29 -4.83
CA LEU A 407 2.04 11.08 -4.37
C LEU A 407 2.97 9.87 -4.29
N VAL A 408 3.97 9.77 -5.18
CA VAL A 408 5.03 8.76 -5.04
C VAL A 408 5.83 8.95 -3.76
N ASP A 409 6.22 10.19 -3.45
CA ASP A 409 6.95 10.50 -2.21
C ASP A 409 6.08 10.25 -0.97
N ALA A 410 4.82 10.69 -0.99
CA ALA A 410 3.87 10.51 0.12
C ALA A 410 3.53 9.03 0.35
N GLY A 411 3.25 8.27 -0.71
CA GLY A 411 2.97 6.84 -0.62
C GLY A 411 4.18 6.03 -0.12
N ARG A 412 5.38 6.32 -0.64
CA ARG A 412 6.62 5.72 -0.13
C ARG A 412 6.83 6.06 1.34
N TYR A 413 6.60 7.31 1.74
CA TYR A 413 6.70 7.73 3.12
C TYR A 413 5.74 6.96 4.04
N ALA A 414 4.47 6.84 3.67
CA ALA A 414 3.46 6.11 4.44
C ALA A 414 3.86 4.64 4.64
N ILE A 415 4.26 3.94 3.58
CA ILE A 415 4.65 2.52 3.67
C ILE A 415 5.95 2.33 4.45
N VAL A 416 6.98 3.15 4.19
CA VAL A 416 8.22 3.08 4.96
C VAL A 416 7.92 3.26 6.45
N SER A 417 7.08 4.24 6.78
CA SER A 417 6.68 4.59 8.15
C SER A 417 5.76 3.57 8.84
N SER A 418 5.29 2.55 8.13
CA SER A 418 4.39 1.50 8.66
C SER A 418 4.92 0.06 8.49
N CYS A 419 6.14 -0.12 7.98
CA CYS A 419 6.85 -1.40 7.99
C CYS A 419 7.85 -1.46 9.17
N GLY A 420 7.51 -2.20 10.23
CA GLY A 420 8.32 -2.43 11.43
C GLY A 420 8.85 -3.86 11.49
N ASP A 421 8.57 -4.55 12.58
CA ASP A 421 8.76 -6.00 12.68
C ASP A 421 7.71 -6.76 11.86
N LEU A 422 6.57 -6.11 11.60
CA LEU A 422 5.45 -6.61 10.83
C LEU A 422 5.22 -5.74 9.59
N PRO A 423 4.51 -6.25 8.56
CA PRO A 423 4.11 -5.41 7.44
C PRO A 423 2.99 -4.45 7.89
N PRO A 424 2.68 -3.41 7.08
CA PRO A 424 1.56 -2.54 7.37
C PRO A 424 0.25 -3.32 7.39
N THR A 425 -0.65 -3.00 8.33
CA THR A 425 -2.05 -3.40 8.18
C THR A 425 -2.76 -2.50 7.18
N LEU A 426 -4.07 -2.68 6.99
CA LEU A 426 -4.89 -1.79 6.15
C LEU A 426 -4.70 -0.30 6.48
N GLN A 427 -4.44 0.06 7.74
CA GLN A 427 -4.21 1.44 8.16
C GLN A 427 -2.76 1.68 8.62
N GLY A 428 -1.84 0.79 8.23
CA GLY A 428 -0.43 0.86 8.59
C GLY A 428 -0.21 0.52 10.07
N VAL A 429 0.15 1.53 10.86
CA VAL A 429 0.27 1.45 12.33
C VAL A 429 -0.62 2.49 13.03
N TRP A 430 -1.56 3.06 12.28
CA TRP A 430 -2.38 4.18 12.69
C TRP A 430 -3.83 3.76 12.79
N SER A 431 -4.46 4.00 13.94
CA SER A 431 -5.90 3.87 14.10
C SER A 431 -6.37 4.88 15.15
N GLY A 432 -7.48 5.55 14.87
CA GLY A 432 -8.15 6.48 15.79
C GLY A 432 -9.40 5.92 16.45
N THR A 433 -9.69 4.63 16.27
CA THR A 433 -10.95 3.97 16.64
C THR A 433 -10.70 2.58 17.21
N TYR A 434 -11.66 2.06 17.98
CA TYR A 434 -11.64 0.65 18.41
C TYR A 434 -12.29 -0.31 17.39
N ASP A 435 -13.05 0.22 16.42
CA ASP A 435 -13.76 -0.56 15.40
C ASP A 435 -13.39 -0.12 13.97
N PRO A 436 -12.10 -0.23 13.58
CA PRO A 436 -11.70 0.20 12.25
C PRO A 436 -12.31 -0.71 11.16
N PRO A 437 -12.59 -0.15 9.96
CA PRO A 437 -13.08 -0.92 8.81
C PRO A 437 -12.22 -2.15 8.52
N TRP A 438 -12.89 -3.29 8.31
CA TRP A 438 -12.27 -4.62 8.15
C TRP A 438 -11.21 -4.93 9.22
N ARG A 439 -11.44 -4.43 10.44
CA ARG A 439 -10.60 -4.63 11.64
C ARG A 439 -9.17 -4.08 11.49
N SER A 440 -8.88 -3.28 10.45
CA SER A 440 -7.51 -2.87 10.14
C SER A 440 -6.52 -4.05 10.21
N GLY A 441 -6.92 -5.20 9.68
CA GLY A 441 -6.12 -6.42 9.69
C GLY A 441 -5.18 -6.53 8.48
N TYR A 442 -4.70 -7.75 8.25
CA TYR A 442 -4.01 -8.13 7.03
C TYR A 442 -5.00 -8.75 6.05
N THR A 443 -5.21 -8.09 4.90
CA THR A 443 -6.03 -8.61 3.80
C THR A 443 -5.12 -9.02 2.63
N PHE A 444 -4.95 -10.34 2.46
CA PHE A 444 -3.94 -10.94 1.58
C PHE A 444 -4.36 -11.07 0.12
N ASP A 445 -5.65 -11.00 -0.20
CA ASP A 445 -6.18 -11.19 -1.55
C ASP A 445 -6.23 -9.90 -2.39
N GLY A 446 -5.60 -8.82 -1.89
CA GLY A 446 -5.44 -7.58 -2.64
C GLY A 446 -4.66 -6.49 -1.91
N ASN A 447 -5.17 -6.05 -0.76
CA ASN A 447 -4.69 -4.83 -0.09
C ASN A 447 -3.22 -4.92 0.34
N LEU A 448 -2.85 -5.95 1.12
CA LEU A 448 -1.50 -6.07 1.65
C LEU A 448 -0.45 -6.25 0.53
N PRO A 449 -0.66 -7.13 -0.48
CA PRO A 449 0.24 -7.21 -1.63
C PRO A 449 0.40 -5.88 -2.38
N SER A 450 -0.66 -5.08 -2.47
CA SER A 450 -0.62 -3.72 -3.05
C SER A 450 0.20 -2.76 -2.18
N ALA A 451 -0.04 -2.76 -0.86
CA ALA A 451 0.64 -1.89 0.10
C ALA A 451 2.16 -2.08 0.09
N VAL A 452 2.64 -3.31 -0.15
CA VAL A 452 4.08 -3.62 -0.17
C VAL A 452 4.69 -3.64 -1.57
N ALA A 453 3.90 -3.45 -2.63
CA ALA A 453 4.31 -3.68 -4.02
C ALA A 453 5.54 -2.88 -4.46
N ALA A 454 5.72 -1.66 -3.92
CA ALA A 454 6.83 -0.80 -4.28
C ALA A 454 8.14 -1.11 -3.54
N LEU A 455 8.12 -1.82 -2.41
CA LEU A 455 9.28 -1.93 -1.50
C LEU A 455 10.54 -2.43 -2.20
N HIS A 456 10.44 -3.47 -3.03
CA HIS A 456 11.56 -3.93 -3.84
C HIS A 456 11.96 -2.91 -4.90
N ALA A 457 11.00 -2.52 -5.76
CA ALA A 457 11.26 -1.72 -6.95
C ALA A 457 11.82 -0.32 -6.64
N THR A 458 11.49 0.21 -5.47
CA THR A 458 11.86 1.57 -5.03
C THR A 458 12.90 1.57 -3.90
N GLY A 459 13.66 0.48 -3.76
CA GLY A 459 14.97 0.55 -3.08
C GLY A 459 15.00 0.20 -1.59
N THR A 460 13.91 -0.30 -1.01
CA THR A 460 13.79 -0.64 0.42
C THR A 460 13.39 -2.12 0.63
N PRO A 461 14.12 -3.09 0.04
CA PRO A 461 13.77 -4.51 0.12
C PRO A 461 13.85 -5.09 1.53
N GLU A 462 14.63 -4.48 2.44
CA GLU A 462 14.73 -4.94 3.84
C GLU A 462 13.41 -4.81 4.61
N LEU A 463 12.53 -3.89 4.22
CA LEU A 463 11.22 -3.69 4.84
C LEU A 463 10.20 -4.80 4.47
N MET A 464 10.55 -5.68 3.54
CA MET A 464 9.74 -6.87 3.23
C MET A 464 9.93 -8.00 4.25
N LEU A 465 10.97 -7.95 5.09
CA LEU A 465 11.25 -9.02 6.05
C LEU A 465 10.10 -9.23 7.04
N GLY A 466 9.46 -8.15 7.49
CA GLY A 466 8.31 -8.25 8.40
C GLY A 466 7.13 -9.04 7.81
N LEU A 467 6.87 -8.94 6.49
CA LEU A 467 5.86 -9.78 5.83
C LEU A 467 6.21 -11.26 5.92
N PHE A 468 7.47 -11.61 5.70
CA PHE A 468 7.91 -13.00 5.78
C PHE A 468 7.90 -13.50 7.21
N ASP A 469 8.24 -12.66 8.19
CA ASP A 469 8.20 -13.02 9.62
C ASP A 469 6.75 -13.27 10.06
N LEU A 470 5.79 -12.45 9.61
CA LEU A 470 4.36 -12.68 9.80
C LEU A 470 3.92 -14.03 9.22
N LEU A 471 4.24 -14.29 7.95
CA LEU A 471 3.82 -15.52 7.26
C LEU A 471 4.48 -16.77 7.83
N ASP A 472 5.77 -16.72 8.15
CA ASP A 472 6.51 -17.83 8.77
C ASP A 472 5.94 -18.14 10.17
N GLY A 473 5.58 -17.11 10.94
CA GLY A 473 4.90 -17.28 12.23
C GLY A 473 3.51 -17.92 12.12
N MET A 474 2.83 -17.74 10.98
CA MET A 474 1.50 -18.30 10.72
C MET A 474 1.53 -19.72 10.14
N VAL A 475 2.69 -20.25 9.71
CA VAL A 475 2.80 -21.57 9.05
C VAL A 475 2.05 -22.69 9.79
N PRO A 476 2.10 -22.81 11.13
CA PRO A 476 1.31 -23.83 11.84
C PRO A 476 -0.20 -23.72 11.61
N ASP A 477 -0.76 -22.50 11.65
CA ASP A 477 -2.18 -22.27 11.37
C ASP A 477 -2.51 -22.57 9.90
N LEU A 478 -1.63 -22.17 8.96
CA LEU A 478 -1.86 -22.39 7.53
C LEU A 478 -1.86 -23.89 7.16
N ALA A 479 -1.01 -24.67 7.82
CA ALA A 479 -0.97 -26.12 7.67
C ALA A 479 -2.22 -26.78 8.26
N GLU A 480 -2.68 -26.28 9.41
CA GLU A 480 -3.92 -26.76 10.03
C GLU A 480 -5.14 -26.44 9.16
N ASN A 481 -5.20 -25.25 8.56
CA ASN A 481 -6.24 -24.87 7.60
C ASN A 481 -6.28 -25.86 6.41
N ALA A 482 -5.13 -26.16 5.80
CA ALA A 482 -5.04 -27.10 4.68
C ALA A 482 -5.56 -28.50 5.06
N ARG A 483 -5.19 -28.98 6.26
CA ARG A 483 -5.62 -30.27 6.79
C ARG A 483 -7.11 -30.32 7.10
N ARG A 484 -7.65 -29.34 7.84
CA ARG A 484 -9.05 -29.37 8.29
C ARG A 484 -10.04 -29.03 7.19
N LEU A 485 -9.73 -28.04 6.35
CA LEU A 485 -10.66 -27.61 5.31
C LEU A 485 -10.63 -28.52 4.07
N TYR A 486 -9.47 -29.09 3.72
CA TYR A 486 -9.32 -29.84 2.48
C TYR A 486 -8.67 -31.23 2.62
N GLY A 487 -8.23 -31.64 3.81
CA GLY A 487 -7.53 -32.90 4.00
C GLY A 487 -6.18 -32.95 3.26
N CYS A 488 -5.60 -31.78 2.97
CA CYS A 488 -4.39 -31.65 2.17
C CYS A 488 -3.17 -31.38 3.06
N ARG A 489 -1.98 -31.76 2.58
CA ARG A 489 -0.71 -31.24 3.11
C ARG A 489 -0.53 -29.77 2.71
N GLY A 490 0.59 -29.19 3.12
CA GLY A 490 1.00 -27.87 2.65
C GLY A 490 0.31 -26.72 3.39
N LEU A 491 0.17 -25.57 2.72
CA LEU A 491 -0.31 -24.33 3.33
C LEU A 491 -1.59 -23.83 2.65
N LEU A 492 -2.59 -23.45 3.46
CA LEU A 492 -3.75 -22.70 3.02
C LEU A 492 -3.83 -21.38 3.80
N LEU A 493 -3.59 -20.27 3.09
CA LEU A 493 -3.64 -18.91 3.61
C LEU A 493 -5.09 -18.38 3.62
N PRO A 494 -5.61 -17.83 4.73
CA PRO A 494 -6.89 -17.11 4.71
C PRO A 494 -6.77 -15.74 4.03
N PRO A 495 -7.86 -15.16 3.48
CA PRO A 495 -7.85 -13.78 3.00
C PRO A 495 -7.59 -12.76 4.11
N HIS A 496 -8.12 -12.99 5.32
CA HIS A 496 -7.96 -12.09 6.46
C HIS A 496 -7.15 -12.74 7.60
N ALA A 497 -6.25 -11.98 8.20
CA ALA A 497 -5.54 -12.36 9.42
C ALA A 497 -5.24 -11.14 10.31
N SER A 498 -4.94 -11.41 11.58
CA SER A 498 -4.36 -10.43 12.51
C SER A 498 -3.25 -11.09 13.32
N THR A 499 -3.58 -11.57 14.51
CA THR A 499 -2.65 -12.21 15.47
C THR A 499 -2.33 -13.67 15.13
N GLY A 500 -3.12 -14.30 14.24
CA GLY A 500 -2.93 -15.67 13.78
C GLY A 500 -3.49 -15.89 12.37
N GLY A 501 -3.17 -17.04 11.78
CA GLY A 501 -3.45 -17.37 10.38
C GLY A 501 -4.63 -18.32 10.18
N ARG A 502 -5.54 -18.45 11.16
CA ARG A 502 -6.65 -19.41 11.11
C ARG A 502 -7.74 -18.97 10.14
N HIS A 503 -8.17 -19.87 9.27
CA HIS A 503 -9.22 -19.61 8.29
C HIS A 503 -10.61 -19.86 8.88
N ASN A 504 -11.08 -18.89 9.68
CA ASN A 504 -12.35 -18.98 10.41
C ASN A 504 -13.33 -17.83 10.10
N HIS A 505 -12.98 -16.94 9.18
CA HIS A 505 -13.85 -15.90 8.64
C HIS A 505 -14.40 -16.33 7.27
N PHE A 506 -15.69 -16.67 7.19
CA PHE A 506 -16.36 -17.02 5.95
C PHE A 506 -17.89 -16.86 6.09
N GLY A 507 -18.58 -16.75 4.96
CA GLY A 507 -20.04 -16.70 4.88
C GLY A 507 -20.57 -17.29 3.56
N PRO A 508 -21.90 -17.36 3.37
CA PRO A 508 -22.49 -17.91 2.15
C PRO A 508 -22.29 -17.01 0.92
N GLU A 509 -22.15 -15.70 1.12
CA GLU A 509 -21.78 -14.75 0.06
C GLU A 509 -20.26 -14.66 -0.08
N TRP A 510 -19.58 -14.19 0.97
CA TRP A 510 -18.11 -14.15 1.08
C TRP A 510 -17.56 -15.53 1.43
N CYS A 511 -17.57 -16.44 0.46
CA CYS A 511 -17.11 -17.82 0.59
C CYS A 511 -15.56 -17.94 0.58
N LEU A 512 -14.90 -17.14 1.40
CA LEU A 512 -13.45 -16.94 1.48
C LEU A 512 -12.63 -18.24 1.62
N THR A 513 -13.23 -19.29 2.19
CA THR A 513 -12.62 -20.63 2.29
C THR A 513 -12.33 -21.27 0.93
N CYS A 514 -13.03 -20.85 -0.12
CA CYS A 514 -12.81 -21.26 -1.50
C CYS A 514 -11.60 -20.57 -2.17
N TRP A 515 -10.98 -19.56 -1.53
CA TRP A 515 -9.79 -18.90 -2.05
C TRP A 515 -8.52 -19.72 -1.79
N THR A 516 -8.11 -20.50 -2.79
CA THR A 516 -7.00 -21.46 -2.65
C THR A 516 -5.63 -20.95 -3.09
N SER A 517 -5.59 -19.80 -3.79
CA SER A 517 -4.35 -19.24 -4.36
C SER A 517 -3.48 -18.46 -3.38
N GLY A 518 -3.96 -18.15 -2.17
CA GLY A 518 -3.29 -17.20 -1.28
C GLY A 518 -1.83 -17.56 -0.95
N ALA A 519 -1.56 -18.81 -0.58
CA ALA A 519 -0.18 -19.25 -0.31
C ALA A 519 0.69 -19.25 -1.57
N ALA A 520 0.14 -19.62 -2.73
CA ALA A 520 0.84 -19.56 -4.01
C ALA A 520 1.15 -18.11 -4.43
N TRP A 521 0.24 -17.16 -4.15
CA TRP A 521 0.50 -15.74 -4.32
C TRP A 521 1.60 -15.28 -3.36
N MET A 522 1.52 -15.56 -2.05
CA MET A 522 2.57 -15.08 -1.12
C MET A 522 3.97 -15.65 -1.46
N ALA A 523 4.04 -16.89 -1.96
CA ALA A 523 5.27 -17.48 -2.48
C ALA A 523 5.92 -16.65 -3.62
N ARG A 524 5.14 -15.88 -4.38
CA ARG A 524 5.65 -14.92 -5.36
C ARG A 524 6.54 -13.86 -4.72
N LEU A 525 6.12 -13.34 -3.57
CA LEU A 525 6.81 -12.27 -2.87
C LEU A 525 8.12 -12.77 -2.23
N TYR A 526 8.14 -14.01 -1.74
CA TYR A 526 9.36 -14.71 -1.34
C TYR A 526 10.36 -14.81 -2.51
N TRP A 527 9.90 -15.29 -3.67
CA TRP A 527 10.77 -15.37 -4.85
C TRP A 527 11.27 -13.99 -5.30
N ASP A 528 10.40 -12.98 -5.32
CA ASP A 528 10.79 -11.63 -5.72
C ASP A 528 11.79 -10.99 -4.75
N HIS A 529 11.69 -11.27 -3.44
CA HIS A 529 12.71 -10.83 -2.50
C HIS A 529 14.07 -11.43 -2.83
N TYR A 530 14.16 -12.75 -2.99
CA TYR A 530 15.39 -13.38 -3.47
C TYR A 530 15.86 -12.78 -4.81
N SER A 531 14.96 -12.60 -5.78
CA SER A 531 15.32 -12.11 -7.11
C SER A 531 15.96 -10.72 -7.07
N HIS A 532 15.44 -9.81 -6.23
CA HIS A 532 15.93 -8.44 -6.12
C HIS A 532 17.17 -8.30 -5.21
N THR A 533 17.31 -9.13 -4.17
CA THR A 533 18.44 -9.06 -3.23
C THR A 533 19.59 -9.99 -3.61
N ARG A 534 19.29 -11.08 -4.31
CA ARG A 534 20.17 -12.23 -4.56
C ARG A 534 20.67 -12.91 -3.29
N ASP A 535 19.91 -12.79 -2.20
CA ASP A 535 20.20 -13.47 -0.94
C ASP A 535 19.90 -14.98 -1.04
N ARG A 536 20.97 -15.76 -1.28
CA ARG A 536 20.89 -17.22 -1.38
C ARG A 536 20.60 -17.91 -0.04
N ALA A 537 20.90 -17.29 1.09
CA ALA A 537 20.55 -17.84 2.40
C ALA A 537 19.04 -17.73 2.59
N PHE A 538 18.46 -16.55 2.37
CA PHE A 538 17.00 -16.35 2.37
C PHE A 538 16.29 -17.32 1.42
N LEU A 539 16.81 -17.50 0.18
CA LEU A 539 16.22 -18.45 -0.76
C LEU A 539 16.17 -19.88 -0.21
N ARG A 540 17.27 -20.34 0.39
CA ARG A 540 17.41 -21.72 0.88
C ARG A 540 16.62 -21.96 2.15
N GLU A 541 16.69 -21.02 3.10
CA GLU A 541 16.27 -21.23 4.48
C GLU A 541 14.83 -20.77 4.73
N ARG A 542 14.31 -19.83 3.95
CA ARG A 542 12.95 -19.28 4.12
C ARG A 542 12.08 -19.48 2.90
N ALA A 543 12.50 -18.97 1.74
CA ALA A 543 11.66 -18.99 0.54
C ALA A 543 11.38 -20.41 0.04
N LEU A 544 12.41 -21.24 -0.16
CA LEU A 544 12.22 -22.58 -0.71
C LEU A 544 11.31 -23.47 0.17
N PRO A 545 11.44 -23.49 1.51
CA PRO A 545 10.49 -24.18 2.38
C PRO A 545 9.04 -23.71 2.18
N PHE A 546 8.79 -22.40 2.19
CA PHE A 546 7.45 -21.85 2.00
C PHE A 546 6.87 -22.19 0.61
N LEU A 547 7.65 -21.99 -0.46
CA LEU A 547 7.27 -22.35 -1.83
C LEU A 547 6.93 -23.85 -1.93
N THR A 548 7.72 -24.71 -1.30
CA THR A 548 7.51 -26.16 -1.33
C THR A 548 6.20 -26.52 -0.65
N ALA A 549 5.95 -26.00 0.55
CA ALA A 549 4.74 -26.27 1.31
C ALA A 549 3.49 -25.71 0.62
N ALA A 550 3.56 -24.52 0.01
CA ALA A 550 2.47 -23.99 -0.82
C ALA A 550 2.14 -24.92 -2.02
N ALA A 551 3.16 -25.53 -2.64
CA ALA A 551 2.93 -26.43 -3.77
C ALA A 551 2.39 -27.81 -3.35
N GLU A 552 2.75 -28.28 -2.17
CA GLU A 552 2.25 -29.55 -1.60
C GLU A 552 0.75 -29.55 -1.41
N PHE A 553 0.18 -28.40 -1.03
CA PHE A 553 -1.28 -28.22 -0.99
C PHE A 553 -1.90 -28.51 -2.36
N HIS A 554 -1.36 -27.92 -3.43
CA HIS A 554 -1.91 -28.10 -4.78
C HIS A 554 -1.62 -29.49 -5.39
N GLU A 555 -0.58 -30.20 -4.95
CA GLU A 555 -0.38 -31.61 -5.35
C GLU A 555 -1.55 -32.49 -4.90
N ASP A 556 -2.03 -32.28 -3.67
CA ASP A 556 -3.11 -33.04 -3.04
C ASP A 556 -4.50 -32.51 -3.44
N PHE A 557 -4.62 -31.19 -3.59
CA PHE A 557 -5.91 -30.51 -3.82
C PHE A 557 -6.43 -30.67 -5.25
N LEU A 558 -5.56 -30.53 -6.26
CA LEU A 558 -5.96 -30.43 -7.66
C LEU A 558 -6.63 -31.72 -8.15
N THR A 559 -7.74 -31.59 -8.88
CA THR A 559 -8.49 -32.72 -9.45
C THR A 559 -8.27 -32.83 -10.96
N ASP A 560 -8.82 -33.86 -11.61
CA ASP A 560 -8.79 -33.99 -13.07
C ASP A 560 -9.57 -32.86 -13.77
N ASP A 561 -10.56 -32.28 -13.09
CA ASP A 561 -11.32 -31.11 -13.56
C ASP A 561 -10.63 -29.77 -13.23
N GLY A 562 -9.46 -29.80 -12.60
CA GLY A 562 -8.74 -28.62 -12.11
C GLY A 562 -9.10 -28.23 -10.66
N PHE A 563 -9.28 -26.94 -10.41
CA PHE A 563 -9.52 -26.34 -9.08
C PHE A 563 -11.01 -26.36 -8.72
N VAL A 564 -11.38 -27.25 -7.80
CA VAL A 564 -12.74 -27.38 -7.27
C VAL A 564 -12.67 -27.67 -5.76
N PRO A 565 -13.16 -26.77 -4.88
CA PRO A 565 -13.68 -25.42 -5.15
C PRO A 565 -12.61 -24.43 -5.65
N SER A 566 -13.04 -23.22 -6.00
CA SER A 566 -12.21 -22.10 -6.42
C SER A 566 -12.94 -20.77 -6.16
N TYR A 567 -12.22 -19.65 -6.25
CA TYR A 567 -12.73 -18.31 -5.96
C TYR A 567 -11.89 -17.26 -6.70
N SER A 568 -12.54 -16.34 -7.41
CA SER A 568 -11.88 -15.14 -7.95
C SER A 568 -12.25 -13.96 -7.05
N PRO A 569 -11.36 -13.45 -6.20
CA PRO A 569 -11.68 -12.34 -5.30
C PRO A 569 -12.23 -11.14 -6.06
N GLU A 570 -13.36 -10.57 -5.67
CA GLU A 570 -14.49 -11.22 -4.99
C GLU A 570 -15.74 -11.25 -5.90
N ASN A 571 -15.56 -11.79 -7.11
CA ASN A 571 -16.50 -11.72 -8.22
C ASN A 571 -17.39 -12.96 -8.32
N THR A 572 -18.59 -12.77 -8.86
CA THR A 572 -19.54 -13.84 -9.18
C THR A 572 -19.51 -14.09 -10.69
N PRO A 573 -19.48 -15.35 -11.17
CA PRO A 573 -19.74 -15.63 -12.59
C PRO A 573 -21.12 -15.07 -12.99
N ALA A 574 -21.22 -14.46 -14.17
CA ALA A 574 -22.46 -13.79 -14.61
C ALA A 574 -23.66 -14.75 -14.80
N ASP A 575 -23.38 -16.05 -14.96
CA ASP A 575 -24.36 -17.15 -15.04
C ASP A 575 -24.37 -18.03 -13.77
N GLY A 576 -23.72 -17.59 -12.68
CA GLY A 576 -23.68 -18.26 -11.38
C GLY A 576 -24.61 -17.64 -10.34
N ASP A 577 -24.87 -18.39 -9.27
CA ASP A 577 -25.73 -17.98 -8.15
C ASP A 577 -24.96 -17.57 -6.87
N GLY A 578 -23.63 -17.57 -6.92
CA GLY A 578 -22.75 -17.18 -5.80
C GLY A 578 -21.26 -17.12 -6.19
N GLN A 579 -20.43 -16.59 -5.30
CA GLN A 579 -19.00 -16.36 -5.57
C GLN A 579 -18.16 -17.65 -5.59
N ALA A 580 -18.66 -18.73 -5.00
CA ALA A 580 -17.97 -20.03 -5.04
C ALA A 580 -17.94 -20.51 -6.49
N ALA A 581 -16.76 -20.88 -6.97
CA ALA A 581 -16.52 -21.11 -8.38
C ALA A 581 -15.69 -22.36 -8.60
N VAL A 582 -15.36 -22.63 -9.87
CA VAL A 582 -14.36 -23.61 -10.28
C VAL A 582 -13.36 -22.94 -11.21
N ASN A 583 -12.09 -23.35 -11.15
CA ASN A 583 -11.07 -22.91 -12.10
C ASN A 583 -10.96 -21.39 -12.31
N ALA A 584 -10.97 -20.57 -11.25
CA ALA A 584 -10.63 -19.15 -11.37
C ALA A 584 -9.23 -19.00 -12.00
N THR A 585 -9.09 -18.06 -12.93
CA THR A 585 -7.82 -17.81 -13.63
C THR A 585 -6.72 -17.35 -12.66
N LEU A 586 -7.07 -16.75 -11.52
CA LEU A 586 -6.14 -16.43 -10.45
C LEU A 586 -5.43 -17.70 -9.91
N ASP A 587 -6.18 -18.75 -9.57
CA ASP A 587 -5.61 -20.01 -9.07
C ASP A 587 -4.65 -20.63 -10.10
N VAL A 588 -5.07 -20.66 -11.37
CA VAL A 588 -4.24 -21.12 -12.49
C VAL A 588 -2.93 -20.31 -12.57
N ALA A 589 -3.02 -18.98 -12.55
CA ALA A 589 -1.87 -18.12 -12.71
C ALA A 589 -0.90 -18.20 -11.52
N ALA A 590 -1.43 -18.24 -10.29
CA ALA A 590 -0.63 -18.33 -9.07
C ALA A 590 0.13 -19.65 -8.99
N VAL A 591 -0.50 -20.79 -9.28
CA VAL A 591 0.16 -22.11 -9.22
C VAL A 591 1.18 -22.29 -10.36
N ARG A 592 0.92 -21.72 -11.54
CA ARG A 592 1.91 -21.68 -12.64
C ARG A 592 3.14 -20.85 -12.27
N ASP A 593 2.95 -19.71 -11.61
CA ASP A 593 4.07 -18.90 -11.11
C ASP A 593 4.85 -19.63 -10.01
N LEU A 594 4.16 -20.23 -9.03
CA LEU A 594 4.74 -21.04 -7.96
C LEU A 594 5.62 -22.17 -8.50
N THR A 595 5.09 -23.02 -9.38
CA THR A 595 5.82 -24.17 -9.93
C THR A 595 7.02 -23.73 -10.78
N ARG A 596 6.90 -22.63 -11.53
CA ARG A 596 8.03 -22.02 -12.26
C ARG A 596 9.13 -21.56 -11.31
N ASN A 597 8.78 -20.88 -10.23
CA ASN A 597 9.75 -20.36 -9.27
C ASN A 597 10.38 -21.48 -8.43
N LEU A 598 9.66 -22.56 -8.13
CA LEU A 598 10.23 -23.78 -7.55
C LEU A 598 11.29 -24.42 -8.47
N VAL A 599 11.00 -24.56 -9.77
CA VAL A 599 11.99 -25.08 -10.72
C VAL A 599 13.22 -24.17 -10.78
N ARG A 600 13.03 -22.85 -10.75
CA ARG A 600 14.14 -21.88 -10.73
C ARG A 600 14.95 -21.97 -9.44
N ALA A 601 14.30 -22.02 -8.28
CA ALA A 601 14.95 -22.14 -6.97
C ALA A 601 15.81 -23.41 -6.87
N HIS A 602 15.28 -24.56 -7.28
CA HIS A 602 16.03 -25.82 -7.32
C HIS A 602 17.24 -25.74 -8.25
N ARG A 603 17.11 -25.11 -9.43
CA ARG A 603 18.22 -24.93 -10.36
C ARG A 603 19.30 -24.01 -9.80
N GLU A 604 18.90 -22.88 -9.23
CA GLU A 604 19.82 -21.91 -8.62
C GLU A 604 20.61 -22.54 -7.45
N LEU A 605 19.94 -23.32 -6.60
CA LEU A 605 20.56 -23.99 -5.46
C LEU A 605 21.22 -25.33 -5.82
N ALA A 606 21.21 -25.71 -7.10
CA ALA A 606 21.69 -27.00 -7.61
C ALA A 606 21.09 -28.22 -6.88
N LEU A 607 19.80 -28.15 -6.51
CA LEU A 607 19.07 -29.21 -5.83
C LEU A 607 18.33 -30.13 -6.81
N PRO A 608 18.26 -31.45 -6.56
CA PRO A 608 17.40 -32.35 -7.32
C PRO A 608 15.91 -32.04 -7.05
N GLY A 609 14.99 -32.59 -7.85
CA GLY A 609 13.55 -32.52 -7.58
C GLY A 609 12.72 -31.67 -8.54
N THR A 610 13.34 -30.96 -9.49
CA THR A 610 12.63 -30.15 -10.51
C THR A 610 11.53 -30.90 -11.26
N ARG A 611 11.71 -32.21 -11.50
CA ARG A 611 10.71 -33.08 -12.14
C ARG A 611 9.38 -33.16 -11.37
N ARG A 612 9.39 -33.06 -10.03
CA ARG A 612 8.17 -33.02 -9.21
C ARG A 612 7.31 -31.82 -9.56
N TRP A 613 7.93 -30.65 -9.60
CA TRP A 613 7.26 -29.38 -9.88
C TRP A 613 6.81 -29.25 -11.34
N LEU A 614 7.56 -29.82 -12.28
CA LEU A 614 7.12 -29.91 -13.67
C LEU A 614 5.89 -30.81 -13.84
N ARG A 615 5.76 -31.89 -13.06
CA ARG A 615 4.55 -32.73 -13.07
C ARG A 615 3.34 -31.98 -12.51
N LEU A 616 3.50 -31.24 -11.41
CA LEU A 616 2.42 -30.39 -10.89
C LEU A 616 2.01 -29.34 -11.93
N ALA A 617 2.97 -28.63 -12.52
CA ALA A 617 2.71 -27.62 -13.55
C ALA A 617 1.95 -28.18 -14.76
N ALA A 618 2.22 -29.43 -15.15
CA ALA A 618 1.55 -30.10 -16.26
C ALA A 618 0.07 -30.45 -15.98
N ARG A 619 -0.35 -30.50 -14.71
CA ARG A 619 -1.75 -30.75 -14.32
C ARG A 619 -2.59 -29.46 -14.26
N VAL A 620 -1.95 -28.30 -14.18
CA VAL A 620 -2.66 -27.01 -14.06
C VAL A 620 -3.34 -26.65 -15.38
N PRO A 621 -4.63 -26.24 -15.38
CA PRO A 621 -5.32 -25.79 -16.58
C PRO A 621 -4.60 -24.66 -17.33
N GLY A 622 -4.91 -24.52 -18.61
CA GLY A 622 -4.45 -23.39 -19.44
C GLY A 622 -5.27 -22.12 -19.23
N TYR A 623 -4.79 -21.01 -19.75
CA TYR A 623 -5.59 -19.78 -19.85
C TYR A 623 -6.65 -19.93 -20.95
N ARG A 624 -7.83 -19.33 -20.72
CA ARG A 624 -8.94 -19.31 -21.68
C ARG A 624 -9.13 -17.92 -22.25
N ILE A 625 -9.46 -17.85 -23.54
CA ILE A 625 -9.95 -16.64 -24.20
C ILE A 625 -11.48 -16.78 -24.26
N SER A 626 -12.21 -15.79 -23.76
CA SER A 626 -13.68 -15.78 -23.79
C SER A 626 -14.22 -15.59 -25.21
N ASP A 627 -15.52 -15.81 -25.40
CA ASP A 627 -16.18 -15.58 -26.70
C ASP A 627 -16.12 -14.09 -27.13
N ALA A 628 -16.01 -13.17 -26.17
CA ALA A 628 -15.76 -11.75 -26.41
C ALA A 628 -14.29 -11.44 -26.80
N GLY A 629 -13.44 -12.46 -26.84
CA GLY A 629 -12.02 -12.36 -27.15
C GLY A 629 -11.17 -11.87 -25.99
N GLU A 630 -11.71 -11.78 -24.77
CA GLU A 630 -10.99 -11.29 -23.58
C GLU A 630 -10.24 -12.43 -22.86
N LEU A 631 -9.27 -12.08 -22.01
CA LEU A 631 -8.72 -13.08 -21.09
C LEU A 631 -9.83 -13.41 -20.08
N ALA A 632 -10.29 -14.66 -20.10
CA ALA A 632 -11.40 -15.07 -19.28
C ALA A 632 -11.01 -15.11 -17.80
N GLU A 633 -11.91 -14.67 -16.92
CA GLU A 633 -11.68 -14.74 -15.48
C GLU A 633 -11.88 -16.15 -14.88
N TRP A 634 -12.62 -17.00 -15.58
CA TRP A 634 -12.81 -18.42 -15.26
C TRP A 634 -12.14 -19.25 -16.36
N ALA A 635 -11.08 -19.97 -16.01
CA ALA A 635 -10.20 -20.67 -16.94
C ALA A 635 -10.84 -21.90 -17.59
N GLY A 636 -11.97 -22.40 -17.10
CA GLY A 636 -12.72 -23.46 -17.75
C GLY A 636 -13.91 -23.96 -16.94
N PRO A 637 -14.85 -24.65 -17.59
CA PRO A 637 -15.98 -25.28 -16.92
C PRO A 637 -15.52 -26.45 -16.02
N ALA A 638 -16.32 -26.79 -15.01
CA ALA A 638 -16.31 -28.12 -14.40
C ALA A 638 -17.73 -28.68 -14.46
N GLY A 639 -17.95 -29.71 -15.28
CA GLY A 639 -19.30 -30.19 -15.60
C GLY A 639 -20.05 -29.24 -16.56
N PRO A 640 -21.38 -29.08 -16.45
CA PRO A 640 -22.19 -28.21 -17.33
C PRO A 640 -22.00 -26.69 -17.12
N VAL A 641 -21.25 -26.24 -16.11
CA VAL A 641 -21.17 -24.83 -15.71
C VAL A 641 -20.20 -24.05 -16.61
N GLN A 642 -20.67 -23.02 -17.32
CA GLN A 642 -19.83 -22.25 -18.26
C GLN A 642 -18.98 -21.16 -17.57
N GLN A 643 -19.52 -20.49 -16.55
CA GLN A 643 -18.87 -19.40 -15.81
C GLN A 643 -18.46 -18.24 -16.73
N ARG A 644 -19.48 -17.48 -17.15
CA ARG A 644 -19.37 -16.29 -17.99
C ARG A 644 -18.86 -15.10 -17.22
N ASP A 645 -18.24 -14.19 -17.96
CA ASP A 645 -17.56 -13.06 -17.36
C ASP A 645 -18.47 -11.93 -16.87
N GLN A 646 -18.24 -11.48 -15.63
CA GLN A 646 -18.83 -10.28 -15.03
C GLN A 646 -17.79 -9.17 -14.93
N HIS A 647 -17.83 -8.24 -15.89
CA HIS A 647 -16.83 -7.16 -16.02
C HIS A 647 -17.05 -6.01 -15.03
N ALA A 648 -18.27 -5.85 -14.53
CA ALA A 648 -18.65 -4.80 -13.59
C ALA A 648 -18.23 -5.18 -12.16
N HIS A 649 -16.93 -5.15 -11.89
CA HIS A 649 -16.37 -5.50 -10.58
C HIS A 649 -15.01 -4.83 -10.35
N ARG A 650 -14.77 -4.46 -9.10
CA ARG A 650 -13.60 -3.70 -8.62
C ARG A 650 -12.27 -4.47 -8.69
N HIS A 651 -12.31 -5.80 -8.66
CA HIS A 651 -11.11 -6.63 -8.84
C HIS A 651 -10.85 -6.98 -10.31
N ALA A 652 -9.57 -7.26 -10.60
CA ALA A 652 -9.12 -7.79 -11.89
C ALA A 652 -8.25 -9.04 -11.73
N SER A 653 -8.64 -9.94 -10.82
CA SER A 653 -7.85 -11.08 -10.31
C SER A 653 -7.25 -12.00 -11.38
N HIS A 654 -7.94 -12.16 -12.51
CA HIS A 654 -7.49 -12.93 -13.66
C HIS A 654 -6.31 -12.32 -14.42
N LEU A 655 -5.95 -11.06 -14.15
CA LEU A 655 -4.74 -10.41 -14.66
C LEU A 655 -3.49 -10.67 -13.79
N PHE A 656 -3.58 -11.51 -12.74
CA PHE A 656 -2.45 -11.85 -11.86
C PHE A 656 -1.17 -12.19 -12.60
N ALA A 657 -1.28 -12.92 -13.71
CA ALA A 657 -0.15 -13.32 -14.55
C ALA A 657 0.66 -12.14 -15.14
N LEU A 658 0.20 -10.89 -14.96
CA LEU A 658 0.78 -9.66 -15.47
C LEU A 658 1.12 -8.63 -14.37
N TRP A 659 0.78 -8.87 -13.11
CA TRP A 659 1.07 -7.93 -12.01
C TRP A 659 2.56 -7.91 -11.63
N TYR A 660 3.21 -9.08 -11.66
CA TYR A 660 4.61 -9.26 -11.31
C TYR A 660 5.47 -9.55 -12.55
N GLU A 661 6.45 -10.45 -12.49
CA GLU A 661 7.08 -11.00 -13.71
C GLU A 661 6.02 -11.72 -14.55
N PRO A 662 5.89 -11.38 -15.84
CA PRO A 662 4.79 -11.88 -16.67
C PRO A 662 4.92 -13.39 -16.91
N ASP A 663 3.80 -14.10 -16.91
CA ASP A 663 3.79 -15.50 -17.31
C ASP A 663 4.24 -15.64 -18.78
N PRO A 664 5.20 -16.52 -19.11
CA PRO A 664 5.66 -16.74 -20.48
C PRO A 664 4.55 -17.10 -21.48
N ALA A 665 3.39 -17.59 -21.03
CA ALA A 665 2.24 -17.86 -21.89
C ALA A 665 1.76 -16.60 -22.66
N PHE A 666 1.94 -15.40 -22.08
CA PHE A 666 1.57 -14.14 -22.74
C PHE A 666 2.57 -13.67 -23.81
N ALA A 667 3.58 -14.50 -24.13
CA ALA A 667 4.32 -14.36 -25.38
C ALA A 667 3.47 -14.76 -26.59
N ASP A 668 2.42 -15.57 -26.42
CA ASP A 668 1.42 -15.82 -27.46
C ASP A 668 0.66 -14.51 -27.77
N PRO A 669 0.71 -14.02 -29.03
CA PRO A 669 0.00 -12.81 -29.44
C PRO A 669 -1.52 -12.87 -29.17
N ARG A 670 -2.14 -14.05 -29.20
CA ARG A 670 -3.58 -14.22 -28.96
C ARG A 670 -3.95 -13.95 -27.51
N LEU A 671 -3.27 -14.61 -26.56
CA LEU A 671 -3.46 -14.38 -25.13
C LEU A 671 -3.10 -12.95 -24.74
N ARG A 672 -2.02 -12.41 -25.33
CA ARG A 672 -1.64 -11.01 -25.12
C ARG A 672 -2.72 -10.03 -25.59
N ALA A 673 -3.28 -10.23 -26.77
CA ALA A 673 -4.37 -9.40 -27.29
C ALA A 673 -5.64 -9.52 -26.43
N ALA A 674 -5.91 -10.71 -25.90
CA ALA A 674 -7.02 -10.96 -24.99
C ALA A 674 -6.88 -10.16 -23.68
N ALA A 675 -5.69 -10.19 -23.06
CA ALA A 675 -5.41 -9.38 -21.88
C ALA A 675 -5.47 -7.87 -22.14
N VAL A 676 -5.03 -7.40 -23.31
CA VAL A 676 -5.18 -5.98 -23.71
C VAL A 676 -6.66 -5.59 -23.77
N ARG A 677 -7.52 -6.44 -24.33
CA ARG A 677 -8.97 -6.18 -24.36
C ARG A 677 -9.56 -6.13 -22.96
N THR A 678 -9.21 -7.10 -22.12
CA THR A 678 -9.62 -7.13 -20.70
C THR A 678 -9.25 -5.84 -19.96
N VAL A 679 -8.01 -5.36 -20.10
CA VAL A 679 -7.58 -4.11 -19.44
C VAL A 679 -8.47 -2.94 -19.86
N ARG A 680 -8.74 -2.80 -21.16
CA ARG A 680 -9.57 -1.72 -21.70
C ARG A 680 -11.03 -1.82 -21.26
N SER A 681 -11.58 -3.03 -21.21
CA SER A 681 -12.95 -3.30 -20.75
C SER A 681 -13.12 -2.91 -19.27
N ARG A 682 -12.21 -3.39 -18.40
CA ARG A 682 -12.19 -3.02 -16.97
C ARG A 682 -12.01 -1.52 -16.76
N LEU A 683 -11.10 -0.89 -17.51
CA LEU A 683 -10.91 0.55 -17.42
C LEU A 683 -12.15 1.33 -17.89
N SER A 684 -12.85 0.85 -18.93
CA SER A 684 -14.11 1.45 -19.37
C SER A 684 -15.19 1.40 -18.29
N TRP A 685 -15.26 0.31 -17.50
CA TRP A 685 -16.17 0.24 -16.36
C TRP A 685 -15.82 1.27 -15.28
N TRP A 686 -14.53 1.40 -14.91
CA TRP A 686 -14.04 2.40 -13.94
C TRP A 686 -14.35 3.86 -14.34
N ARG A 687 -14.39 4.16 -15.65
CA ARG A 687 -14.78 5.50 -16.14
C ARG A 687 -16.23 5.84 -15.82
N GLY A 688 -17.12 4.84 -15.79
CA GLY A 688 -18.56 5.03 -15.68
C GLY A 688 -19.12 5.03 -14.27
N GLN A 689 -18.28 4.93 -13.23
CA GLN A 689 -18.75 4.88 -11.84
C GLN A 689 -18.84 6.27 -11.21
N GLU A 690 -19.99 6.59 -10.63
CA GLU A 690 -20.19 7.79 -9.78
C GLU A 690 -19.77 7.54 -8.31
N SER A 691 -19.81 6.28 -7.85
CA SER A 691 -19.27 5.80 -6.56
C SER A 691 -18.13 4.81 -6.79
N ASP A 692 -16.99 5.04 -6.16
CA ASP A 692 -15.70 4.40 -6.44
C ASP A 692 -15.21 3.63 -5.19
N GLU A 693 -15.54 2.35 -5.12
CA GLU A 693 -15.11 1.45 -4.03
C GLU A 693 -13.87 0.65 -4.44
N MET A 694 -12.93 0.52 -3.49
CA MET A 694 -11.65 -0.20 -3.58
C MET A 694 -10.64 0.32 -4.61
N ALA A 695 -9.77 1.22 -4.15
CA ALA A 695 -8.69 1.83 -4.94
C ALA A 695 -7.67 0.82 -5.50
N PHE A 696 -7.30 -0.23 -4.75
CA PHE A 696 -6.20 -1.12 -5.16
C PHE A 696 -6.50 -1.94 -6.43
N GLY A 697 -7.77 -2.08 -6.83
CA GLY A 697 -8.13 -2.68 -8.12
C GLY A 697 -7.51 -1.93 -9.31
N LEU A 698 -7.41 -0.60 -9.23
CA LEU A 698 -6.72 0.23 -10.22
C LEU A 698 -5.20 0.02 -10.20
N VAL A 699 -4.61 -0.29 -9.04
CA VAL A 699 -3.18 -0.65 -8.95
C VAL A 699 -2.91 -1.93 -9.75
N GLN A 700 -3.71 -2.97 -9.52
CA GLN A 700 -3.61 -4.24 -10.24
C GLN A 700 -3.78 -4.06 -11.75
N LEU A 701 -4.77 -3.25 -12.16
CA LEU A 701 -5.01 -2.91 -13.55
C LEU A 701 -3.84 -2.14 -14.16
N GLY A 702 -3.30 -1.14 -13.45
CA GLY A 702 -2.16 -0.33 -13.87
C GLY A 702 -0.87 -1.13 -14.02
N LEU A 703 -0.60 -2.07 -13.10
CA LEU A 703 0.53 -3.00 -13.20
C LEU A 703 0.41 -3.88 -14.46
N ALA A 704 -0.77 -4.44 -14.72
CA ALA A 704 -1.03 -5.23 -15.92
C ALA A 704 -0.89 -4.40 -17.21
N ALA A 705 -1.45 -3.18 -17.22
CA ALA A 705 -1.34 -2.24 -18.34
C ALA A 705 0.13 -1.89 -18.64
N ALA A 706 0.91 -1.52 -17.61
CA ALA A 706 2.33 -1.23 -17.73
C ALA A 706 3.10 -2.45 -18.29
N ARG A 707 2.78 -3.66 -17.80
CA ARG A 707 3.40 -4.90 -18.28
C ARG A 707 3.08 -5.21 -19.75
N LEU A 708 1.89 -4.84 -20.19
CA LEU A 708 1.44 -4.97 -21.58
C LEU A 708 1.91 -3.78 -22.45
N GLY A 709 2.69 -2.83 -21.93
CA GLY A 709 3.15 -1.66 -22.68
C GLY A 709 2.04 -0.68 -23.06
N LEU A 710 0.92 -0.73 -22.33
CA LEU A 710 -0.24 0.14 -22.51
C LEU A 710 -0.04 1.44 -21.70
N ALA A 711 0.85 2.30 -22.21
CA ALA A 711 1.31 3.50 -21.49
C ALA A 711 0.17 4.46 -21.09
N GLU A 712 -0.76 4.71 -22.01
CA GLU A 712 -1.86 5.65 -21.77
C GLU A 712 -2.90 5.04 -20.81
N GLU A 713 -3.22 3.76 -20.95
CA GLU A 713 -4.10 3.06 -20.02
C GLU A 713 -3.49 2.97 -18.61
N ALA A 714 -2.18 2.73 -18.48
CA ALA A 714 -1.49 2.75 -17.19
C ALA A 714 -1.50 4.15 -16.56
N HIS A 715 -1.23 5.19 -17.36
CA HIS A 715 -1.32 6.58 -16.90
C HIS A 715 -2.74 6.97 -16.48
N GLU A 716 -3.76 6.50 -17.19
CA GLU A 716 -5.15 6.72 -16.82
C GLU A 716 -5.50 6.08 -15.46
N THR A 717 -5.01 4.86 -15.18
CA THR A 717 -5.19 4.28 -13.84
C THR A 717 -4.53 5.11 -12.74
N LEU A 718 -3.34 5.68 -12.98
CA LEU A 718 -2.70 6.61 -12.06
C LEU A 718 -3.50 7.90 -11.90
N ALA A 719 -4.09 8.42 -12.97
CA ALA A 719 -4.90 9.64 -12.91
C ALA A 719 -6.17 9.44 -12.06
N LEU A 720 -6.84 8.30 -12.22
CA LEU A 720 -7.98 7.92 -11.38
C LEU A 720 -7.54 7.74 -9.92
N LEU A 721 -6.44 7.04 -9.67
CA LEU A 721 -5.88 6.89 -8.32
C LEU A 721 -5.58 8.24 -7.67
N ALA A 722 -4.84 9.11 -8.37
CA ALA A 722 -4.36 10.39 -7.87
C ALA A 722 -5.49 11.37 -7.54
N THR A 723 -6.58 11.37 -8.30
CA THR A 723 -7.65 12.36 -8.17
C THR A 723 -8.81 11.93 -7.29
N ARG A 724 -8.90 10.63 -6.94
CA ARG A 724 -10.06 10.07 -6.22
C ARG A 724 -9.72 9.52 -4.83
N TYR A 725 -8.51 9.05 -4.60
CA TYR A 725 -8.20 8.20 -3.43
C TYR A 725 -7.12 8.76 -2.51
N TRP A 726 -7.07 10.09 -2.38
CA TRP A 726 -6.13 10.78 -1.50
C TRP A 726 -6.83 11.91 -0.78
N ARG A 727 -6.53 12.06 0.51
CA ARG A 727 -6.96 13.22 1.30
C ARG A 727 -6.04 14.42 1.05
N PRO A 728 -6.46 15.63 1.43
CA PRO A 728 -5.60 16.82 1.49
C PRO A 728 -4.26 16.64 2.21
N THR A 729 -4.18 15.71 3.15
CA THR A 729 -2.96 15.31 3.85
C THR A 729 -2.01 14.44 3.02
N LEU A 730 -2.38 14.15 1.77
CA LEU A 730 -1.73 13.19 0.86
C LEU A 730 -1.56 11.80 1.50
N VAL A 731 -2.47 11.42 2.38
CA VAL A 731 -2.65 10.03 2.81
C VAL A 731 -3.73 9.40 1.92
N SER A 732 -3.51 8.13 1.53
CA SER A 732 -4.43 7.43 0.66
C SER A 732 -5.72 7.01 1.37
N THR A 733 -6.74 6.72 0.56
CA THR A 733 -8.03 6.21 1.01
C THR A 733 -8.43 4.97 0.20
N HIS A 734 -9.16 4.05 0.84
CA HIS A 734 -9.62 2.84 0.16
C HIS A 734 -10.78 3.12 -0.80
N ASN A 735 -11.76 3.88 -0.33
CA ASN A 735 -12.87 4.36 -1.14
C ASN A 735 -12.60 5.82 -1.52
N ARG A 736 -13.28 6.32 -2.55
CA ARG A 736 -13.06 7.68 -3.02
C ARG A 736 -13.30 8.71 -1.92
N GLY A 737 -12.23 9.41 -1.55
CA GLY A 737 -12.21 10.43 -0.50
C GLY A 737 -12.57 9.94 0.91
N ALA A 738 -12.69 8.63 1.15
CA ALA A 738 -13.19 8.07 2.39
C ALA A 738 -12.50 6.75 2.76
N LEU A 739 -12.45 6.44 4.06
CA LEU A 739 -11.76 5.29 4.65
C LEU A 739 -10.24 5.42 4.50
N PHE A 740 -9.61 6.08 5.47
CA PHE A 740 -8.16 6.07 5.65
C PHE A 740 -7.60 4.65 5.47
N ASN A 741 -6.68 4.48 4.52
CA ASN A 741 -6.07 3.17 4.21
C ASN A 741 -4.73 3.37 3.48
N VAL A 742 -3.79 2.44 3.65
CA VAL A 742 -2.46 2.51 3.02
C VAL A 742 -2.25 1.50 1.88
N ASP A 743 -3.30 0.79 1.46
CA ASP A 743 -3.25 -0.22 0.40
C ASP A 743 -2.68 0.28 -0.93
N ILE A 744 -2.96 1.52 -1.34
CA ILE A 744 -2.39 2.12 -2.54
C ILE A 744 -1.14 2.97 -2.28
N SER A 745 -0.77 3.20 -1.02
CA SER A 745 0.44 3.96 -0.67
C SER A 745 1.71 3.28 -1.23
N GLY A 746 1.74 1.94 -1.28
CA GLY A 746 2.78 1.20 -2.00
C GLY A 746 2.40 0.83 -3.43
N GLY A 747 1.11 0.73 -3.73
CA GLY A 747 0.63 0.37 -5.07
C GLY A 747 0.86 1.46 -6.11
N PHE A 748 0.59 2.72 -5.77
CA PHE A 748 0.78 3.88 -6.64
C PHE A 748 2.24 4.02 -7.12
N PRO A 749 3.26 4.07 -6.24
CA PRO A 749 4.66 4.08 -6.66
C PRO A 749 5.08 2.81 -7.41
N ALA A 750 4.45 1.65 -7.14
CA ALA A 750 4.74 0.42 -7.89
C ALA A 750 4.30 0.50 -9.35
N VAL A 751 3.14 1.11 -9.64
CA VAL A 751 2.68 1.35 -11.02
C VAL A 751 3.64 2.31 -11.74
N VAL A 752 4.03 3.41 -11.11
CA VAL A 752 5.02 4.34 -11.67
C VAL A 752 6.35 3.62 -11.95
N ALA A 753 6.85 2.81 -11.01
CA ALA A 753 8.06 2.03 -11.21
C ALA A 753 7.92 1.03 -12.36
N ALA A 754 6.78 0.33 -12.48
CA ALA A 754 6.52 -0.63 -13.55
C ALA A 754 6.42 0.03 -14.94
N MET A 755 5.92 1.26 -15.02
CA MET A 755 5.88 2.04 -16.27
C MET A 755 7.27 2.45 -16.75
N LEU A 756 8.21 2.68 -15.81
CA LEU A 756 9.57 3.13 -16.08
C LEU A 756 10.57 1.97 -16.25
N VAL A 757 10.41 0.86 -15.53
CA VAL A 757 11.28 -0.32 -15.61
C VAL A 757 10.49 -1.63 -15.46
N GLY A 758 10.50 -2.45 -16.51
CA GLY A 758 10.04 -3.84 -16.49
C GLY A 758 11.22 -4.80 -16.26
N SER A 759 11.01 -5.95 -15.61
CA SER A 759 12.11 -6.93 -15.44
C SER A 759 11.68 -8.39 -15.27
N THR A 760 12.59 -9.28 -15.70
CA THR A 760 12.62 -10.76 -15.49
C THR A 760 14.05 -11.17 -15.05
N GLU A 761 14.30 -12.44 -14.68
CA GLU A 761 15.60 -12.95 -14.14
C GLU A 761 16.87 -12.71 -14.99
N GLY A 762 16.75 -12.16 -16.20
CA GLY A 762 17.89 -11.76 -17.04
C GLY A 762 17.59 -10.63 -18.02
N ARG A 763 16.44 -9.95 -17.86
CA ARG A 763 15.99 -8.89 -18.77
C ARG A 763 15.52 -7.69 -17.97
N VAL A 764 15.92 -6.51 -18.42
CA VAL A 764 15.41 -5.22 -17.92
C VAL A 764 14.91 -4.42 -19.12
N ASP A 765 13.63 -4.08 -19.13
CA ASP A 765 13.01 -3.25 -20.15
C ASP A 765 12.92 -1.81 -19.63
N LEU A 766 13.56 -0.87 -20.33
CA LEU A 766 13.56 0.54 -19.97
C LEU A 766 12.37 1.25 -20.65
N LEU A 767 11.63 2.03 -19.85
CA LEU A 767 10.47 2.81 -20.28
C LEU A 767 9.43 1.97 -21.04
N PRO A 768 9.03 0.78 -20.53
CA PRO A 768 8.12 -0.11 -21.25
C PRO A 768 6.73 0.50 -21.48
N ALA A 769 6.31 1.47 -20.65
CA ALA A 769 5.00 2.10 -20.73
C ALA A 769 5.07 3.60 -20.35
N LEU A 770 6.01 4.34 -20.95
CA LEU A 770 6.14 5.79 -20.76
C LEU A 770 4.98 6.55 -21.46
N PRO A 771 4.14 7.30 -20.72
CA PRO A 771 2.99 8.01 -21.29
C PRO A 771 3.41 9.32 -21.92
N ARG A 772 2.60 9.83 -22.85
CA ARG A 772 2.82 11.13 -23.50
C ARG A 772 2.84 12.30 -22.51
N ALA A 773 2.14 12.16 -21.39
CA ALA A 773 2.11 13.16 -20.32
C ALA A 773 3.48 13.40 -19.64
N TRP A 774 4.45 12.50 -19.82
CA TRP A 774 5.80 12.61 -19.23
C TRP A 774 6.87 12.77 -20.32
N PRO A 775 6.91 13.91 -21.04
CA PRO A 775 7.82 14.12 -22.16
C PRO A 775 9.30 14.15 -21.72
N THR A 776 9.55 14.55 -20.49
CA THR A 776 10.86 14.59 -19.83
C THR A 776 10.76 14.01 -18.43
N GLY A 777 11.85 13.42 -17.94
CA GLY A 777 11.93 13.02 -16.54
C GLY A 777 13.22 12.31 -16.19
N ARG A 778 13.36 12.07 -14.88
CA ARG A 778 14.49 11.38 -14.26
C ARG A 778 13.99 10.55 -13.10
N VAL A 779 14.50 9.34 -12.99
CA VAL A 779 14.28 8.47 -11.84
C VAL A 779 15.60 7.88 -11.37
N GLU A 780 15.75 7.75 -10.05
CA GLU A 780 16.96 7.24 -9.42
C GLU A 780 16.63 6.11 -8.45
N GLY A 781 17.53 5.11 -8.39
CA GLY A 781 17.45 4.04 -7.39
C GLY A 781 16.39 2.96 -7.63
N LEU A 782 15.86 2.87 -8.86
CA LEU A 782 15.00 1.76 -9.26
C LEU A 782 15.74 0.42 -9.13
N ARG A 783 15.04 -0.61 -8.71
CA ARG A 783 15.56 -1.99 -8.66
C ARG A 783 14.77 -2.90 -9.58
N ALA A 784 15.46 -3.90 -10.10
CA ALA A 784 14.92 -4.89 -11.00
C ALA A 784 15.38 -6.30 -10.60
N ARG A 785 14.61 -7.30 -11.05
CA ARG A 785 14.88 -8.72 -10.85
C ARG A 785 16.28 -9.12 -11.31
N GLY A 786 16.82 -10.15 -10.68
CA GLY A 786 18.20 -10.55 -10.89
C GLY A 786 19.21 -9.61 -10.22
N GLY A 787 18.80 -8.87 -9.20
CA GLY A 787 19.65 -7.98 -8.43
C GLY A 787 20.23 -6.82 -9.24
N VAL A 788 19.47 -6.30 -10.21
CA VAL A 788 19.88 -5.14 -11.03
C VAL A 788 19.40 -3.87 -10.36
N ILE A 789 20.27 -2.86 -10.33
CA ILE A 789 19.97 -1.52 -9.82
C ILE A 789 20.11 -0.55 -10.99
N VAL A 790 19.03 0.15 -11.31
CA VAL A 790 19.02 1.28 -12.23
C VAL A 790 19.30 2.52 -11.39
N ASP A 791 20.58 2.82 -11.21
CA ASP A 791 21.03 3.95 -10.38
C ASP A 791 20.41 5.26 -10.87
N ARG A 792 20.30 5.43 -12.20
CA ARG A 792 19.68 6.59 -12.82
C ARG A 792 19.10 6.23 -14.19
N LEU A 793 17.90 6.70 -14.48
CA LEU A 793 17.25 6.64 -15.79
C LEU A 793 16.70 8.03 -16.11
N GLU A 794 17.05 8.54 -17.28
CA GLU A 794 16.66 9.87 -17.75
C GLU A 794 16.12 9.79 -19.16
N TRP A 795 15.14 10.62 -19.45
CA TRP A 795 14.54 10.73 -20.78
C TRP A 795 14.14 12.17 -21.08
N GLY A 796 14.24 12.54 -22.35
CA GLY A 796 13.91 13.86 -22.85
C GLY A 796 14.45 14.09 -24.26
N SER A 797 13.86 15.04 -24.98
CA SER A 797 14.32 15.44 -26.32
C SER A 797 14.52 14.28 -27.29
N GLY A 798 13.63 13.27 -27.25
CA GLY A 798 13.71 12.09 -28.12
C GLY A 798 14.81 11.07 -27.77
N THR A 799 15.45 11.20 -26.62
CA THR A 799 16.53 10.28 -26.19
C THR A 799 16.39 9.87 -24.73
N GLY A 800 17.00 8.74 -24.38
CA GLY A 800 17.09 8.27 -23.00
C GLY A 800 18.48 7.77 -22.66
N THR A 801 18.86 7.91 -21.39
CA THR A 801 20.11 7.38 -20.83
C THR A 801 19.79 6.61 -19.56
N ALA A 802 20.38 5.44 -19.40
CA ALA A 802 20.30 4.68 -18.15
C ALA A 802 21.69 4.29 -17.67
N LEU A 803 21.84 4.31 -16.35
CA LEU A 803 23.03 3.91 -15.62
C LEU A 803 22.65 2.73 -14.72
N LEU A 804 23.23 1.56 -15.01
CA LEU A 804 22.86 0.32 -14.36
C LEU A 804 24.06 -0.36 -13.73
N ARG A 805 23.82 -1.02 -12.60
CA ARG A 805 24.74 -1.99 -12.00
C ARG A 805 23.98 -3.22 -11.53
N SER A 806 24.69 -4.21 -11.03
CA SER A 806 24.08 -5.39 -10.38
C SER A 806 24.80 -5.74 -9.09
N VAL A 807 24.10 -6.38 -8.16
CA VAL A 807 24.65 -6.79 -6.85
C VAL A 807 25.64 -7.96 -6.94
N GLU A 808 25.69 -8.63 -8.09
CA GLU A 808 26.65 -9.68 -8.43
C GLU A 808 27.00 -9.61 -9.92
N PRO A 809 28.19 -10.06 -10.38
CA PRO A 809 28.53 -10.05 -11.81
C PRO A 809 27.54 -10.86 -12.67
N ARG A 810 26.96 -10.24 -13.70
CA ARG A 810 26.04 -10.92 -14.63
C ARG A 810 25.93 -10.24 -16.00
N THR A 811 25.39 -11.00 -16.95
CA THR A 811 24.95 -10.47 -18.25
C THR A 811 23.45 -10.22 -18.19
N VAL A 812 23.02 -9.01 -18.56
CA VAL A 812 21.61 -8.60 -18.57
C VAL A 812 21.24 -8.16 -19.98
N ARG A 813 20.07 -8.59 -20.45
CA ARG A 813 19.48 -8.09 -21.70
C ARG A 813 18.66 -6.84 -21.40
N ILE A 814 19.11 -5.70 -21.91
CA ILE A 814 18.42 -4.42 -21.78
C ILE A 814 17.49 -4.24 -22.98
N GLY A 815 16.19 -4.21 -22.77
CA GLY A 815 15.20 -3.83 -23.77
C GLY A 815 14.98 -2.32 -23.78
N PHE A 816 14.78 -1.76 -24.96
CA PHE A 816 14.51 -0.34 -25.20
C PHE A 816 13.11 -0.17 -25.79
N PRO A 817 12.56 1.07 -25.78
CA PRO A 817 11.36 1.39 -26.52
C PRO A 817 11.44 0.92 -27.99
N ALA A 818 10.31 0.46 -28.55
CA ALA A 818 10.19 -0.17 -29.87
C ALA A 818 10.87 -1.54 -30.06
N GLY A 819 11.25 -2.22 -28.97
CA GLY A 819 11.59 -3.65 -29.00
C GLY A 819 13.04 -3.99 -29.33
N ALA A 820 13.90 -2.99 -29.57
CA ALA A 820 15.34 -3.21 -29.65
C ALA A 820 15.90 -3.69 -28.30
N PHE A 821 16.98 -4.47 -28.33
CA PHE A 821 17.65 -4.89 -27.10
C PHE A 821 19.18 -4.94 -27.24
N ARG A 822 19.88 -4.85 -26.10
CA ARG A 822 21.33 -5.00 -26.01
C ARG A 822 21.72 -5.82 -24.79
N SER A 823 22.60 -6.80 -24.97
CA SER A 823 23.21 -7.53 -23.85
C SER A 823 24.38 -6.73 -23.27
N VAL A 824 24.41 -6.57 -21.95
CA VAL A 824 25.47 -5.87 -21.23
C VAL A 824 25.97 -6.73 -20.08
N ARG A 825 27.28 -6.72 -19.83
CA ARG A 825 27.86 -7.30 -18.62
C ARG A 825 28.01 -6.22 -17.56
N THR A 826 27.54 -6.50 -16.37
CA THR A 826 27.59 -5.58 -15.23
C THR A 826 27.90 -6.34 -13.94
N GLY A 827 28.16 -5.62 -12.84
CA GLY A 827 28.44 -6.16 -11.51
C GLY A 827 28.56 -5.03 -10.50
N PRO A 828 28.91 -5.32 -9.23
CA PRO A 828 28.88 -4.33 -8.15
C PRO A 828 29.74 -3.09 -8.40
N ARG A 829 30.86 -3.29 -9.08
CA ARG A 829 31.83 -2.25 -9.45
C ARG A 829 31.84 -1.93 -10.96
N ALA A 830 31.01 -2.61 -11.74
CA ALA A 830 30.98 -2.50 -13.20
C ALA A 830 29.65 -1.85 -13.64
N GLN A 831 29.59 -0.53 -13.47
CA GLN A 831 28.44 0.27 -13.87
C GLN A 831 28.44 0.44 -15.39
N VAL A 832 27.27 0.25 -16.01
CA VAL A 832 27.09 0.34 -17.46
C VAL A 832 26.17 1.51 -17.77
N ARG A 833 26.63 2.40 -18.66
CA ARG A 833 25.80 3.45 -19.24
C ARG A 833 25.27 2.98 -20.60
N VAL A 834 23.96 3.06 -20.80
CA VAL A 834 23.31 2.84 -22.08
C VAL A 834 22.62 4.12 -22.53
N ARG A 835 22.68 4.41 -23.83
CA ARG A 835 21.94 5.51 -24.48
C ARG A 835 21.04 4.90 -25.55
N PHE A 836 19.84 5.43 -25.68
CA PHE A 836 18.82 4.93 -26.61
C PHE A 836 17.95 6.07 -27.12
N ARG A 837 17.23 5.84 -28.22
CA ARG A 837 16.27 6.80 -28.77
C ARG A 837 14.88 6.51 -28.25
N LEU A 838 14.12 7.56 -27.98
CA LEU A 838 12.68 7.53 -27.81
C LEU A 838 12.07 7.87 -29.18
N PHE A 839 11.04 7.16 -29.62
CA PHE A 839 10.35 7.55 -30.84
C PHE A 839 9.43 8.75 -30.55
N SER A 840 9.45 9.76 -31.41
CA SER A 840 8.32 10.69 -31.59
C SER A 840 7.27 10.00 -32.48
N GLU A 841 5.98 10.07 -32.16
CA GLU A 841 4.96 9.43 -33.00
C GLU A 841 4.56 10.24 -34.24
N PRO A 842 4.04 9.60 -35.32
CA PRO A 842 4.04 8.17 -35.62
C PRO A 842 4.73 7.83 -36.95
N ASP A 843 5.64 6.86 -36.92
CA ASP A 843 5.85 5.95 -38.06
C ASP A 843 5.31 4.56 -37.70
N ARG A 844 4.02 4.50 -37.37
CA ARG A 844 3.28 3.25 -37.17
C ARG A 844 2.85 2.60 -38.50
N ARG A 845 3.19 3.19 -39.66
CA ARG A 845 2.90 2.58 -40.98
C ARG A 845 3.89 1.49 -41.40
N SER A 846 4.97 1.30 -40.67
CA SER A 846 5.98 0.27 -41.02
C SER A 846 5.78 -1.08 -40.31
N ALA A 847 4.75 -1.22 -39.47
CA ALA A 847 4.40 -2.50 -38.84
C ALA A 847 3.62 -3.47 -39.75
N SER A 848 3.34 -3.09 -41.02
CA SER A 848 2.55 -3.92 -41.96
C SER A 848 3.37 -4.58 -43.07
N LYS A 849 4.71 -4.63 -42.97
CA LYS A 849 5.54 -5.35 -43.96
C LYS A 849 6.72 -6.08 -43.30
N ILE A 850 6.44 -7.19 -42.63
CA ILE A 850 7.27 -8.40 -42.74
C ILE A 850 6.29 -9.58 -42.81
N LEU A 851 6.04 -10.00 -44.05
CA LEU A 851 5.34 -11.22 -44.42
C LEU A 851 6.42 -12.27 -44.69
N VAL A 852 6.24 -13.45 -44.09
CA VAL A 852 7.03 -14.71 -44.18
C VAL A 852 8.34 -14.75 -43.40
#